data_AF-A0A8H6LET9-F1
#
_entry.id   AF-A0A8H6LET9-F1
#
_cell.length_a   1.000
_cell.length_b   1.000
_cell.length_c   1.000
_cell.angle_alpha   90.00
_cell.angle_beta   90.00
_cell.angle_gamma   90.00
#
_symmetry.space_group_name_H-M   'P 1'
#
loop_
_entity.id
_entity.type
_entity.pdbx_description
1 polymer ?
#
loop_
_entity_poly.entity_id
_entity_poly.type
_entity_poly.pdbx_seq_one_letter_code
_entity_poly.pdbx_strand_id
1 'polypeptide(L)'
;MYQNNDSPTSESSKLASSTSESGLMVNEGRNESIAEATAPRHGISEKRYKDRTLDYHSLLPYETESGSQADVWLQRIINELYTSIKGRDFRPGALQCTTQLSSWLQLKHEMSRNKRAKLVKLYYWLSLKPELSHTCSNSFCEMFKTLTKESHYLEPEKDLILDWKPLWQQMKARNFYDDQASFSTENVISTTCIEIICAHARLYFDPAQRYAILEEILPFFKADTVPSALAVVDVLTALFPTRPAPVDMHASRTDSMFPTFFHLWALMGQSMDSDFLFIKLIPMVTLTEAGNCMHDNMLATEWVQDQRNRMEHEGSNMSLNYNEMSDQVEAKILRSSTFAFKQIISKLMDGVFMLLDNLPTAGHIRECTLENGVRSVLQPVLSTLFASLSPELFDTALEKVVEFTTNRGILEARDEMASILNALCKVNPEKALKVFVPTLISNIRKTETQTTQRNQLVDQLVDQRPTQPTQWRTLLPREQAIANGFIKNFDKKHFQRLLMEWIVEANLSFETAEHDKLRKIFAYLNPCVKLCDANLSATSIRRKIVASYEQHKTKVMEVLQSSPGLIHVSFDGWRSGNRHALYGIMCFFQDEKNKPRKIVLGVPEVSTRHSGTNIAAEVLEIIDSYGIKNKIGYFTLDNAENNDSAMAVIGGELGFDGRKRRGRCFGHILNLSAKALLFGSNPEAFENQLSGAAALSETEHDLWRRRGPVGKLHNLVVDIDRSDVLSYLLRGVQQADMDQSIDPRVRARKPLNIVVDNDTRWLSQLYMIRRAIKLRPFLDVMILKHKQAWEQDNRSKRTGLMRRSAVQPRICLSENQLSNKDWDVLEHLATILGFYEVTVKTLEGDGIQRKRKRGWVGSYGNIWDVIQGFEFLMAKLEEYKAFAADYPDPEHFRININLGWQKLNKYYTILDETPIYYVALALHPAYRWGWFEEHWGKHPDWIATAKEMVQEVWETEYRNLEVVLSPGNEPVAKRRRKYQNAFEEYCEQSRYEPSSRLSTPTTTPARMRSSATPESPRDEYEAWQQSWVPTDTDIRDPIAYWQDNRAQYPRLSRMALDFLTIQPMSAECERLFSAAGRLVTPLRSRLEVDIIGMCLVLRSWIQAKIIDGLDPLFVPTQIKVESSARSEAGARESMASFLGRARELAEEEKGWE
;
A
#
# COMPACT_ATOMS: atom_id res chain seq x y z
N MET A 1 0.12 8.69 72.63
CA MET A 1 1.01 8.63 73.80
C MET A 1 2.30 7.95 73.37
N TYR A 2 3.45 8.51 73.76
CA TYR A 2 4.76 7.89 74.03
C TYR A 2 5.25 6.67 73.19
N GLN A 3 6.50 6.58 72.74
CA GLN A 3 7.64 7.50 72.60
C GLN A 3 8.80 6.68 71.98
N ASN A 4 9.80 7.34 71.36
CA ASN A 4 11.23 6.91 71.37
C ASN A 4 11.62 5.56 70.69
N ASN A 5 12.88 5.30 70.35
CA ASN A 5 13.95 6.11 69.75
C ASN A 5 15.08 5.14 69.29
N ASP A 6 16.02 5.64 68.49
CA ASP A 6 17.45 5.24 68.44
C ASP A 6 17.88 3.79 68.05
N SER A 7 18.55 3.68 66.88
CA SER A 7 20.03 3.63 66.72
C SER A 7 20.88 2.64 67.57
N PRO A 8 22.16 2.32 67.21
CA PRO A 8 22.83 2.22 65.88
C PRO A 8 23.85 1.02 65.79
N THR A 9 24.84 1.12 64.88
CA THR A 9 26.20 0.49 64.90
C THR A 9 26.36 -1.04 64.70
N SER A 10 27.46 -1.59 64.14
CA SER A 10 28.52 -1.07 63.24
C SER A 10 29.37 -2.23 62.65
N GLU A 11 30.19 -1.92 61.64
CA GLU A 11 31.52 -2.51 61.32
C GLU A 11 31.71 -3.99 60.90
N SER A 12 32.01 -4.14 59.60
CA SER A 12 33.19 -4.83 59.00
C SER A 12 33.63 -6.23 59.48
N SER A 13 33.78 -7.17 58.53
CA SER A 13 35.06 -7.36 57.81
C SER A 13 35.11 -8.59 56.87
N LYS A 14 36.02 -8.49 55.89
CA LYS A 14 36.67 -9.53 55.05
C LYS A 14 36.60 -10.98 55.59
N LEU A 15 36.47 -12.04 54.77
CA LEU A 15 37.45 -12.49 53.76
C LEU A 15 36.83 -13.52 52.78
N ALA A 16 37.60 -14.02 51.81
CA ALA A 16 37.12 -14.78 50.65
C ALA A 16 37.20 -16.32 50.77
N SER A 17 36.57 -16.99 49.78
CA SER A 17 37.10 -18.11 48.97
C SER A 17 36.38 -19.48 48.96
N SER A 18 36.48 -20.11 47.79
CA SER A 18 36.28 -21.53 47.43
C SER A 18 34.87 -22.16 47.53
N THR A 19 34.30 -22.31 46.34
CA THR A 19 33.32 -23.32 45.91
C THR A 19 33.83 -24.77 46.00
N SER A 20 32.91 -25.73 46.18
CA SER A 20 32.75 -26.83 45.21
C SER A 20 31.39 -27.56 45.38
N GLU A 21 31.01 -28.25 44.32
CA GLU A 21 29.69 -28.78 43.93
C GLU A 21 29.10 -29.87 44.85
N SER A 22 27.76 -30.06 44.82
CA SER A 22 27.12 -31.20 44.12
C SER A 22 25.71 -31.56 44.62
N GLY A 23 24.87 -32.10 43.70
CA GLY A 23 23.59 -32.77 43.97
C GLY A 23 22.39 -31.88 44.32
N LEU A 24 21.13 -32.32 44.19
CA LEU A 24 20.53 -33.39 43.37
C LEU A 24 18.99 -33.17 43.36
N MET A 25 18.26 -33.63 42.34
CA MET A 25 16.79 -33.53 42.33
C MET A 25 16.13 -34.46 43.36
N VAL A 26 15.07 -34.00 44.04
CA VAL A 26 14.01 -34.87 44.59
C VAL A 26 12.63 -34.21 44.40
N ASN A 27 11.62 -35.04 44.09
CA ASN A 27 10.21 -34.67 43.99
C ASN A 27 9.59 -34.30 45.35
N GLU A 28 8.52 -33.51 45.33
CA GLU A 28 7.28 -33.96 45.97
C GLU A 28 6.06 -33.34 45.27
N GLY A 29 4.96 -34.07 45.23
CA GLY A 29 3.71 -33.61 44.64
C GLY A 29 2.52 -34.10 45.46
N ARG A 30 1.48 -33.27 45.57
CA ARG A 30 0.15 -33.68 46.02
C ARG A 30 -0.90 -32.95 45.18
N ASN A 31 -1.85 -33.73 44.67
CA ASN A 31 -3.12 -33.21 44.15
C ASN A 31 -3.97 -32.74 45.33
N GLU A 32 -4.74 -31.68 45.14
CA GLU A 32 -6.01 -31.51 45.83
C GLU A 32 -7.02 -30.75 44.95
N SER A 33 -8.29 -30.89 45.28
CA SER A 33 -9.39 -30.94 44.31
C SER A 33 -10.21 -29.65 44.13
N ILE A 34 -10.95 -29.60 43.02
CA ILE A 34 -11.98 -28.58 42.74
C ILE A 34 -13.18 -28.80 43.68
N ALA A 35 -13.53 -27.79 44.49
CA ALA A 35 -14.84 -27.63 45.13
C ALA A 35 -15.09 -26.15 45.51
N GLU A 36 -16.36 -25.78 45.69
CA GLU A 36 -16.86 -24.39 45.78
C GLU A 36 -16.73 -23.77 47.20
N ALA A 37 -16.77 -22.42 47.28
CA ALA A 37 -17.74 -21.64 48.10
C ALA A 37 -17.25 -20.23 48.52
N THR A 38 -18.06 -19.22 48.16
CA THR A 38 -18.39 -17.95 48.85
C THR A 38 -17.47 -17.25 49.88
N ALA A 39 -17.40 -15.91 49.68
CA ALA A 39 -17.23 -14.81 50.65
C ALA A 39 -15.79 -14.37 51.05
N PRO A 40 -15.57 -13.05 51.25
CA PRO A 40 -14.22 -12.47 51.28
C PRO A 40 -13.61 -12.41 52.69
N ARG A 41 -12.28 -12.52 52.77
CA ARG A 41 -11.51 -12.10 53.95
C ARG A 41 -10.55 -10.98 53.58
N HIS A 42 -10.62 -9.87 54.31
CA HIS A 42 -9.65 -8.78 54.20
C HIS A 42 -8.24 -9.27 54.58
N GLY A 43 -7.25 -8.92 53.77
CA GLY A 43 -5.84 -9.18 54.02
C GLY A 43 -4.96 -8.31 53.14
N ILE A 44 -4.51 -7.18 53.71
CA ILE A 44 -3.34 -6.36 53.32
C ILE A 44 -3.01 -6.36 51.81
N SER A 45 -3.48 -5.34 51.09
CA SER A 45 -3.06 -5.10 49.70
C SER A 45 -1.57 -4.75 49.64
N GLU A 46 -0.72 -5.65 49.14
CA GLU A 46 0.64 -5.31 48.72
C GLU A 46 0.59 -4.11 47.73
N LYS A 47 1.30 -3.02 48.03
CA LYS A 47 1.40 -1.88 47.11
C LYS A 47 2.10 -2.34 45.82
N ARG A 48 1.38 -2.28 44.69
CA ARG A 48 1.88 -2.78 43.40
C ARG A 48 2.96 -1.89 42.81
N TYR A 49 2.74 -0.57 42.86
CA TYR A 49 3.69 0.49 42.50
C TYR A 49 3.47 1.73 43.40
N LYS A 50 4.16 2.84 43.11
CA LYS A 50 3.68 4.17 43.53
C LYS A 50 2.41 4.47 42.73
N ASP A 51 1.46 5.17 43.36
CA ASP A 51 0.24 5.60 42.68
C ASP A 51 0.61 6.37 41.40
N ARG A 52 0.04 5.96 40.27
CA ARG A 52 0.26 6.65 39.00
C ARG A 52 -0.28 8.07 39.15
N THR A 53 0.41 9.05 38.56
CA THR A 53 -0.06 10.44 38.49
C THR A 53 -1.41 10.59 37.80
N LEU A 54 -1.82 9.60 37.00
CA LEU A 54 -3.14 9.45 36.40
C LEU A 54 -3.56 7.97 36.46
N ASP A 55 -4.71 7.69 37.07
CA ASP A 55 -5.36 6.39 36.93
C ASP A 55 -6.13 6.33 35.59
N TYR A 56 -5.55 5.64 34.62
CA TYR A 56 -6.13 5.52 33.30
C TYR A 56 -7.46 4.78 33.28
N HIS A 57 -7.74 3.90 34.25
CA HIS A 57 -8.96 3.09 34.24
C HIS A 57 -10.19 3.87 34.72
N SER A 58 -10.02 4.85 35.62
CA SER A 58 -11.09 5.78 36.04
C SER A 58 -11.23 7.03 35.14
N LEU A 59 -10.23 7.33 34.30
CA LEU A 59 -10.29 8.42 33.31
C LEU A 59 -10.97 8.02 31.99
N LEU A 60 -11.24 6.73 31.77
CA LEU A 60 -11.97 6.25 30.61
C LEU A 60 -13.48 6.44 30.79
N PRO A 61 -14.23 6.81 29.74
CA PRO A 61 -15.66 7.10 29.84
C PRO A 61 -16.55 5.83 29.87
N TYR A 62 -15.98 4.68 30.25
CA TYR A 62 -16.65 3.37 30.25
C TYR A 62 -16.09 2.46 31.34
N GLU A 63 -16.91 1.52 31.81
CA GLU A 63 -16.52 0.55 32.84
C GLU A 63 -15.41 -0.39 32.36
N THR A 64 -14.51 -0.77 33.28
CA THR A 64 -13.34 -1.61 33.01
C THR A 64 -13.25 -2.78 33.98
N GLU A 65 -12.50 -3.81 33.59
CA GLU A 65 -12.35 -5.07 34.35
C GLU A 65 -11.67 -4.85 35.71
N SER A 66 -12.09 -5.61 36.71
CA SER A 66 -11.57 -5.46 38.07
C SER A 66 -10.12 -5.96 38.19
N GLY A 67 -9.31 -5.29 39.01
CA GLY A 67 -7.90 -5.68 39.25
C GLY A 67 -7.72 -7.11 39.76
N SER A 68 -8.74 -7.69 40.40
CA SER A 68 -8.77 -9.09 40.82
C SER A 68 -8.96 -10.07 39.66
N GLN A 69 -9.74 -9.73 38.62
CA GLN A 69 -9.86 -10.54 37.39
C GLN A 69 -8.54 -10.53 36.61
N ALA A 70 -7.91 -9.35 36.47
CA ALA A 70 -6.61 -9.21 35.82
C ALA A 70 -5.51 -10.05 36.50
N ASP A 71 -5.53 -10.17 37.84
CA ASP A 71 -4.61 -11.03 38.59
C ASP A 71 -4.79 -12.53 38.31
N VAL A 72 -6.05 -13.00 38.21
CA VAL A 72 -6.35 -14.41 37.92
C VAL A 72 -5.76 -14.80 36.56
N TRP A 73 -5.89 -13.93 35.56
CA TRP A 73 -5.28 -14.14 34.25
C TRP A 73 -3.75 -14.09 34.32
N LEU A 74 -3.17 -13.15 35.07
CA LEU A 74 -1.72 -13.09 35.26
C LEU A 74 -1.17 -14.37 35.94
N GLN A 75 -1.86 -14.92 36.95
CA GLN A 75 -1.47 -16.20 37.56
C GLN A 75 -1.58 -17.36 36.57
N ARG A 76 -2.63 -17.40 35.76
CA ARG A 76 -2.78 -18.40 34.70
C ARG A 76 -1.62 -18.35 33.69
N ILE A 77 -1.31 -17.17 33.17
CA ILE A 77 -0.20 -16.95 32.22
C ILE A 77 1.14 -17.38 32.84
N ILE A 78 1.39 -17.06 34.11
CA ILE A 78 2.63 -17.46 34.82
C ILE A 78 2.70 -18.98 35.02
N ASN A 79 1.59 -19.64 35.35
CA ASN A 79 1.54 -21.09 35.55
C ASN A 79 1.73 -21.86 34.23
N GLU A 80 1.10 -21.40 33.14
CA GLU A 80 1.27 -21.96 31.80
C GLU A 80 2.73 -21.74 31.31
N LEU A 81 3.31 -20.55 31.54
CA LEU A 81 4.72 -20.25 31.25
C LEU A 81 5.68 -21.15 32.04
N TYR A 82 5.48 -21.30 33.35
CA TYR A 82 6.30 -22.17 34.20
C TYR A 82 6.23 -23.63 33.76
N THR A 83 5.02 -24.12 33.44
CA THR A 83 4.80 -25.50 32.97
C THR A 83 5.52 -25.74 31.64
N SER A 84 5.40 -24.79 30.71
CA SER A 84 6.08 -24.83 29.41
C SER A 84 7.61 -24.88 29.56
N ILE A 85 8.19 -23.98 30.37
CA ILE A 85 9.64 -23.94 30.63
C ILE A 85 10.13 -25.21 31.32
N LYS A 86 9.39 -25.72 32.33
CA LYS A 86 9.72 -26.97 33.04
C LYS A 86 9.66 -28.18 32.12
N GLY A 87 8.71 -28.21 31.18
CA GLY A 87 8.59 -29.22 30.13
C GLY A 87 9.59 -29.06 28.97
N ARG A 88 10.42 -28.00 28.99
CA ARG A 88 11.30 -27.57 27.88
C ARG A 88 10.56 -27.22 26.57
N ASP A 89 9.24 -26.98 26.65
CA ASP A 89 8.44 -26.46 25.54
C ASP A 89 8.61 -24.94 25.43
N PHE A 90 9.68 -24.53 24.73
CA PHE A 90 9.89 -23.13 24.40
C PHE A 90 9.06 -22.66 23.20
N ARG A 91 8.58 -23.60 22.37
CA ARG A 91 7.76 -23.34 21.17
C ARG A 91 6.88 -24.57 20.87
N PRO A 92 5.54 -24.45 20.94
CA PRO A 92 4.77 -23.20 21.03
C PRO A 92 4.65 -22.61 22.45
N GLY A 93 4.76 -23.42 23.52
CA GLY A 93 4.24 -23.08 24.86
C GLY A 93 4.74 -21.76 25.43
N ALA A 94 6.04 -21.66 25.75
CA ALA A 94 6.57 -20.47 26.41
C ALA A 94 6.38 -19.19 25.57
N LEU A 95 6.56 -19.28 24.24
CA LEU A 95 6.40 -18.14 23.32
C LEU A 95 4.96 -17.60 23.33
N GLN A 96 3.96 -18.49 23.31
CA GLN A 96 2.54 -18.12 23.39
C GLN A 96 2.21 -17.41 24.72
N CYS A 97 2.73 -17.92 25.84
CA CYS A 97 2.58 -17.27 27.15
C CYS A 97 3.29 -15.89 27.19
N THR A 98 4.44 -15.72 26.52
CA THR A 98 5.10 -14.41 26.36
C THR A 98 4.24 -13.43 25.55
N THR A 99 3.57 -13.87 24.48
CA THR A 99 2.63 -13.03 23.73
C THR A 99 1.44 -12.61 24.60
N GLN A 100 0.83 -13.53 25.33
CA GLN A 100 -0.29 -13.23 26.25
C GLN A 100 0.12 -12.23 27.35
N LEU A 101 1.31 -12.40 27.93
CA LEU A 101 1.86 -11.45 28.91
C LEU A 101 2.08 -10.06 28.31
N SER A 102 2.49 -9.97 27.03
CA SER A 102 2.65 -8.69 26.32
C SER A 102 1.29 -7.97 26.16
N SER A 103 0.26 -8.68 25.71
CA SER A 103 -1.09 -8.13 25.60
C SER A 103 -1.65 -7.67 26.96
N TRP A 104 -1.42 -8.45 28.02
CA TRP A 104 -1.83 -8.07 29.39
C TRP A 104 -1.14 -6.78 29.87
N LEU A 105 0.14 -6.59 29.55
CA LEU A 105 0.88 -5.35 29.86
C LEU A 105 0.43 -4.15 29.02
N GLN A 106 0.04 -4.36 27.75
CA GLN A 106 -0.47 -3.30 26.87
C GLN A 106 -1.81 -2.71 27.36
N LEU A 107 -2.64 -3.52 28.01
CA LEU A 107 -3.87 -3.07 28.69
C LEU A 107 -3.61 -2.28 29.99
N LYS A 108 -2.34 -1.95 30.29
CA LYS A 108 -1.88 -1.13 31.41
C LYS A 108 -2.18 -1.67 32.81
N HIS A 109 -2.61 -2.93 32.94
CA HIS A 109 -2.85 -3.60 34.22
C HIS A 109 -1.61 -3.61 35.13
N GLU A 110 -1.84 -3.65 36.45
CA GLU A 110 -0.79 -3.51 37.46
C GLU A 110 -0.35 -4.86 38.04
N MET A 111 0.88 -5.27 37.77
CA MET A 111 1.53 -6.43 38.38
C MET A 111 2.30 -6.02 39.65
N SER A 112 2.35 -6.85 40.70
CA SER A 112 3.17 -6.52 41.87
C SER A 112 4.68 -6.48 41.55
N ARG A 113 5.44 -5.58 42.18
CA ARG A 113 6.90 -5.46 42.01
C ARG A 113 7.62 -6.81 42.12
N ASN A 114 7.25 -7.62 43.12
CA ASN A 114 7.82 -8.95 43.37
C ASN A 114 7.65 -9.90 42.17
N LYS A 115 6.44 -10.00 41.60
CA LYS A 115 6.16 -10.80 40.39
C LYS A 115 6.94 -10.25 39.17
N ARG A 116 6.99 -8.93 39.02
CA ARG A 116 7.76 -8.28 37.94
C ARG A 116 9.25 -8.56 38.02
N ALA A 117 9.87 -8.42 39.20
CA ALA A 117 11.29 -8.71 39.42
C ALA A 117 11.63 -10.19 39.13
N LYS A 118 10.76 -11.12 39.55
CA LYS A 118 10.90 -12.56 39.23
C LYS A 118 10.83 -12.82 37.73
N LEU A 119 9.88 -12.21 37.01
CA LEU A 119 9.79 -12.33 35.56
C LEU A 119 10.97 -11.68 34.84
N VAL A 120 11.49 -10.53 35.30
CA VAL A 120 12.70 -9.93 34.73
C VAL A 120 13.90 -10.87 34.88
N LYS A 121 14.12 -11.45 36.06
CA LYS A 121 15.18 -12.46 36.25
C LYS A 121 14.98 -13.66 35.33
N LEU A 122 13.74 -14.17 35.21
CA LEU A 122 13.43 -15.30 34.33
C LEU A 122 13.74 -14.99 32.86
N TYR A 123 13.23 -13.88 32.32
CA TYR A 123 13.46 -13.49 30.93
C TYR A 123 14.92 -13.07 30.66
N TYR A 124 15.65 -12.54 31.65
CA TYR A 124 17.09 -12.31 31.57
C TYR A 124 17.86 -13.62 31.35
N TRP A 125 17.64 -14.61 32.23
CA TRP A 125 18.28 -15.94 32.11
C TRP A 125 17.86 -16.70 30.85
N LEU A 126 16.60 -16.61 30.44
CA LEU A 126 16.13 -17.20 29.18
C LEU A 126 16.78 -16.54 27.96
N SER A 127 16.91 -15.21 27.92
CA SER A 127 17.52 -14.50 26.78
C SER A 127 19.03 -14.78 26.66
N LEU A 128 19.68 -15.19 27.76
CA LEU A 128 21.11 -15.53 27.81
C LEU A 128 21.39 -17.03 27.65
N LYS A 129 20.39 -17.88 27.42
CA LYS A 129 20.59 -19.32 27.28
C LYS A 129 21.04 -19.69 25.85
N PRO A 130 22.27 -20.24 25.66
CA PRO A 130 22.81 -20.50 24.30
C PRO A 130 22.03 -21.53 23.48
N GLU A 131 21.36 -22.47 24.15
CA GLU A 131 20.64 -23.60 23.52
C GLU A 131 19.27 -23.21 22.90
N LEU A 132 18.89 -21.93 22.92
CA LEU A 132 17.58 -21.48 22.44
C LEU A 132 17.66 -20.90 21.03
N SER A 133 16.64 -21.18 20.21
CA SER A 133 16.55 -20.60 18.87
C SER A 133 16.51 -19.07 18.92
N HIS A 134 17.12 -18.41 17.93
CA HIS A 134 17.15 -16.95 17.83
C HIS A 134 15.74 -16.32 17.92
N THR A 135 14.70 -16.97 17.41
CA THR A 135 13.31 -16.51 17.54
C THR A 135 12.86 -16.44 19.01
N CYS A 136 13.12 -17.49 19.79
CA CYS A 136 12.78 -17.52 21.22
C CYS A 136 13.61 -16.49 21.99
N SER A 137 14.93 -16.44 21.73
CA SER A 137 15.85 -15.47 22.34
C SER A 137 15.40 -14.02 22.08
N ASN A 138 15.07 -13.65 20.83
CA ASN A 138 14.60 -12.32 20.48
C ASN A 138 13.28 -11.96 21.20
N SER A 139 12.31 -12.87 21.25
CA SER A 139 11.03 -12.62 21.93
C SER A 139 11.17 -12.52 23.45
N PHE A 140 12.04 -13.32 24.06
CA PHE A 140 12.36 -13.21 25.49
C PHE A 140 13.12 -11.91 25.80
N CYS A 141 13.98 -11.46 24.89
CA CYS A 141 14.73 -10.21 25.00
C CYS A 141 13.83 -8.96 24.92
N GLU A 142 12.89 -8.91 23.97
CA GLU A 142 11.89 -7.84 23.89
C GLU A 142 10.94 -7.83 25.10
N MET A 143 10.63 -9.00 25.68
CA MET A 143 9.88 -9.07 26.95
C MET A 143 10.71 -8.57 28.14
N PHE A 144 12.00 -8.94 28.24
CA PHE A 144 12.92 -8.39 29.24
C PHE A 144 12.95 -6.85 29.17
N LYS A 145 13.20 -6.29 27.99
CA LYS A 145 13.15 -4.85 27.69
C LYS A 145 11.81 -4.21 28.07
N THR A 146 10.68 -4.85 27.75
CA THR A 146 9.34 -4.34 28.11
C THR A 146 9.15 -4.29 29.63
N LEU A 147 9.61 -5.31 30.35
CA LEU A 147 9.52 -5.36 31.82
C LEU A 147 10.48 -4.37 32.50
N THR A 148 11.63 -4.04 31.91
CA THR A 148 12.63 -3.09 32.45
C THR A 148 12.54 -1.67 31.89
N LYS A 149 11.59 -1.38 30.99
CA LYS A 149 11.51 -0.14 30.19
C LYS A 149 11.47 1.16 31.01
N GLU A 150 10.80 1.16 32.16
CA GLU A 150 10.56 2.37 32.96
C GLU A 150 11.04 2.14 34.41
N SER A 151 11.95 2.98 34.87
CA SER A 151 12.73 2.79 36.11
C SER A 151 11.96 3.05 37.41
N HIS A 152 10.68 3.45 37.33
CA HIS A 152 9.79 3.58 38.49
C HIS A 152 9.00 2.31 38.83
N TYR A 153 8.96 1.31 37.94
CA TYR A 153 8.33 0.01 38.24
C TYR A 153 9.21 -0.93 39.06
N LEU A 154 10.54 -0.78 38.96
CA LEU A 154 11.54 -1.53 39.71
C LEU A 154 12.65 -0.56 40.11
N GLU A 155 12.80 -0.29 41.40
CA GLU A 155 13.93 0.46 41.94
C GLU A 155 15.18 -0.45 41.92
N PRO A 156 16.26 -0.09 41.21
CA PRO A 156 17.50 -0.86 41.26
C PRO A 156 18.07 -0.95 42.68
N GLU A 157 18.84 -2.01 42.94
CA GLU A 157 19.35 -2.43 44.27
C GLU A 157 18.26 -2.88 45.25
N LYS A 158 17.12 -2.18 45.34
CA LYS A 158 16.01 -2.50 46.25
C LYS A 158 15.08 -3.60 45.73
N ASP A 159 14.56 -3.45 44.51
CA ASP A 159 13.59 -4.38 43.91
C ASP A 159 14.28 -5.41 43.00
N LEU A 160 15.40 -5.03 42.36
CA LEU A 160 16.12 -5.87 41.41
C LEU A 160 17.63 -5.58 41.37
N ILE A 161 18.41 -6.67 41.46
CA ILE A 161 19.83 -6.76 41.09
C ILE A 161 19.96 -7.89 40.07
N LEU A 162 20.77 -7.65 39.02
CA LEU A 162 21.16 -8.62 38.01
C LEU A 162 22.67 -8.93 38.13
N ASP A 163 23.05 -10.17 37.84
CA ASP A 163 24.46 -10.57 37.74
C ASP A 163 24.97 -10.23 36.33
N TRP A 164 26.10 -9.55 36.22
CA TRP A 164 26.71 -9.16 34.95
C TRP A 164 27.55 -10.28 34.32
N LYS A 165 27.98 -11.28 35.10
CA LYS A 165 28.91 -12.34 34.66
C LYS A 165 28.36 -13.22 33.52
N PRO A 166 27.07 -13.64 33.50
CA PRO A 166 26.53 -14.42 32.39
C PRO A 166 26.55 -13.65 31.07
N LEU A 167 26.24 -12.34 31.10
CA LEU A 167 26.30 -11.46 29.93
C LEU A 167 27.74 -11.23 29.48
N TRP A 168 28.66 -11.00 30.42
CA TRP A 168 30.09 -10.90 30.14
C TRP A 168 30.66 -12.16 29.50
N GLN A 169 30.32 -13.36 29.98
CA GLN A 169 30.77 -14.62 29.37
C GLN A 169 30.37 -14.73 27.89
N GLN A 170 29.16 -14.28 27.54
CA GLN A 170 28.68 -14.26 26.14
C GLN A 170 29.41 -13.21 25.30
N MET A 171 29.64 -12.00 25.84
CA MET A 171 30.41 -10.95 25.15
C MET A 171 31.90 -11.34 24.99
N LYS A 172 32.48 -11.98 26.00
CA LYS A 172 33.89 -12.43 26.01
C LYS A 172 34.14 -13.53 25.00
N ALA A 173 33.25 -14.55 24.97
CA ALA A 173 33.26 -15.62 23.98
C ALA A 173 33.21 -15.10 22.53
N ARG A 174 32.56 -13.95 22.32
CA ARG A 174 32.40 -13.32 21.00
C ARG A 174 33.54 -12.38 20.62
N ASN A 175 34.01 -11.54 21.54
CA ASN A 175 34.87 -10.40 21.22
C ASN A 175 36.38 -10.66 21.40
N PHE A 176 36.78 -11.67 22.19
CA PHE A 176 38.18 -11.78 22.65
C PHE A 176 38.84 -13.17 22.50
N TYR A 177 38.14 -14.17 21.96
CA TYR A 177 38.74 -15.48 21.65
C TYR A 177 38.91 -15.65 20.14
N ASP A 178 40.17 -15.72 19.70
CA ASP A 178 40.56 -15.85 18.28
C ASP A 178 40.33 -17.27 17.72
N ASP A 179 40.00 -18.23 18.60
CA ASP A 179 39.85 -19.65 18.28
C ASP A 179 38.47 -19.97 17.65
N GLN A 180 38.17 -19.30 16.53
CA GLN A 180 36.99 -19.53 15.69
C GLN A 180 36.89 -21.00 15.21
N ALA A 181 37.99 -21.74 15.28
CA ALA A 181 38.04 -23.17 15.05
C ALA A 181 37.25 -24.00 16.07
N SER A 182 36.83 -23.46 17.24
CA SER A 182 36.21 -24.23 18.33
C SER A 182 34.71 -24.02 18.53
N PHE A 183 34.20 -22.78 18.61
CA PHE A 183 32.77 -22.52 18.79
C PHE A 183 31.92 -22.86 17.55
N SER A 184 30.68 -23.32 17.76
CA SER A 184 29.69 -23.53 16.71
C SER A 184 28.81 -22.29 16.54
N THR A 185 28.66 -21.83 15.31
CA THR A 185 27.80 -20.73 14.84
C THR A 185 26.35 -20.83 15.34
N GLU A 186 25.89 -22.05 15.66
CA GLU A 186 24.54 -22.37 16.17
C GLU A 186 24.25 -21.88 17.62
N ASN A 187 25.25 -21.52 18.42
CA ASN A 187 25.10 -21.25 19.87
C ASN A 187 25.41 -19.80 20.30
N VAL A 188 25.53 -18.85 19.37
CA VAL A 188 25.88 -17.45 19.69
C VAL A 188 24.62 -16.58 19.73
N ILE A 189 24.37 -15.90 20.85
CA ILE A 189 23.23 -14.99 21.01
C ILE A 189 23.34 -13.84 19.99
N SER A 190 22.20 -13.45 19.40
CA SER A 190 22.13 -12.37 18.40
C SER A 190 22.72 -11.06 18.93
N THR A 191 23.46 -10.33 18.08
CA THR A 191 23.98 -8.98 18.36
C THR A 191 22.90 -8.07 18.95
N THR A 192 21.73 -8.04 18.33
CA THR A 192 20.60 -7.20 18.74
C THR A 192 20.05 -7.61 20.12
N CYS A 193 20.08 -8.90 20.47
CA CYS A 193 19.73 -9.35 21.81
C CYS A 193 20.74 -8.84 22.85
N ILE A 194 22.03 -8.95 22.57
CA ILE A 194 23.10 -8.48 23.47
C ILE A 194 22.98 -6.97 23.66
N GLU A 195 22.82 -6.19 22.60
CA GLU A 195 22.64 -4.73 22.66
C GLU A 195 21.44 -4.32 23.52
N ILE A 196 20.27 -4.96 23.32
CA ILE A 196 19.06 -4.70 24.11
C ILE A 196 19.27 -5.09 25.58
N ILE A 197 19.88 -6.25 25.86
CA ILE A 197 20.15 -6.68 27.24
C ILE A 197 21.11 -5.70 27.91
N CYS A 198 22.22 -5.33 27.26
CA CYS A 198 23.18 -4.36 27.79
C CYS A 198 22.53 -3.01 28.10
N ALA A 199 21.77 -2.44 27.16
CA ALA A 199 21.11 -1.14 27.33
C ALA A 199 20.15 -1.10 28.52
N HIS A 200 19.46 -2.20 28.83
CA HIS A 200 18.47 -2.27 29.90
C HIS A 200 18.97 -2.90 31.22
N ALA A 201 19.96 -3.80 31.18
CA ALA A 201 20.51 -4.46 32.37
C ALA A 201 21.54 -3.59 33.11
N ARG A 202 22.26 -2.71 32.41
CA ARG A 202 23.30 -1.80 32.97
C ARG A 202 22.83 -0.96 34.17
N LEU A 203 21.52 -0.68 34.26
CA LEU A 203 20.90 0.06 35.37
C LEU A 203 20.65 -0.78 36.64
N TYR A 204 20.71 -2.11 36.55
CA TYR A 204 20.42 -3.08 37.62
C TYR A 204 21.65 -3.92 38.01
N PHE A 205 22.83 -3.62 37.46
CA PHE A 205 24.09 -4.17 37.95
C PHE A 205 24.54 -3.44 39.21
N ASP A 206 25.08 -4.20 40.15
CA ASP A 206 25.57 -3.74 41.45
C ASP A 206 26.77 -2.77 41.28
N PRO A 207 26.63 -1.48 41.68
CA PRO A 207 27.73 -0.50 41.58
C PRO A 207 28.95 -0.84 42.43
N ALA A 208 28.82 -1.69 43.46
CA ALA A 208 29.96 -2.14 44.26
C ALA A 208 30.95 -3.01 43.43
N GLN A 209 30.48 -3.62 42.33
CA GLN A 209 31.28 -4.55 41.52
C GLN A 209 32.10 -3.88 40.40
N ARG A 210 32.13 -2.54 40.35
CA ARG A 210 32.89 -1.77 39.35
C ARG A 210 34.35 -2.18 39.19
N TYR A 211 35.09 -2.38 40.29
CA TYR A 211 36.48 -2.84 40.20
C TYR A 211 36.58 -4.27 39.67
N ALA A 212 35.71 -5.18 40.10
CA ALA A 212 35.68 -6.54 39.60
C ALA A 212 35.42 -6.58 38.06
N ILE A 213 34.56 -5.69 37.57
CA ILE A 213 34.30 -5.49 36.13
C ILE A 213 35.57 -4.96 35.43
N LEU A 214 36.26 -3.95 35.98
CA LEU A 214 37.50 -3.44 35.40
C LEU A 214 38.64 -4.47 35.44
N GLU A 215 38.88 -5.14 36.56
CA GLU A 215 39.92 -6.16 36.73
C GLU A 215 39.73 -7.34 35.76
N GLU A 216 38.50 -7.72 35.43
CA GLU A 216 38.25 -8.82 34.49
C GLU A 216 38.31 -8.40 33.01
N ILE A 217 38.05 -7.12 32.69
CA ILE A 217 37.97 -6.62 31.30
C ILE A 217 39.26 -5.93 30.84
N LEU A 218 39.91 -5.14 31.69
CA LEU A 218 41.13 -4.39 31.33
C LEU A 218 42.31 -5.25 30.83
N PRO A 219 42.53 -6.50 31.28
CA PRO A 219 43.60 -7.37 30.74
C PRO A 219 43.50 -7.67 29.23
N PHE A 220 42.34 -7.41 28.62
CA PHE A 220 42.13 -7.56 27.17
C PHE A 220 42.49 -6.29 26.38
N PHE A 221 42.76 -5.16 27.04
CA PHE A 221 43.11 -3.90 26.37
C PHE A 221 44.53 -3.96 25.82
N LYS A 222 44.67 -3.84 24.49
CA LYS A 222 45.96 -3.75 23.81
C LYS A 222 46.02 -2.50 22.95
N ALA A 223 46.89 -1.56 23.33
CA ALA A 223 47.05 -0.29 22.62
C ALA A 223 47.71 -0.44 21.23
N ASP A 224 48.32 -1.58 20.93
CA ASP A 224 48.91 -1.91 19.63
C ASP A 224 47.86 -2.26 18.55
N THR A 225 46.63 -2.60 18.95
CA THR A 225 45.62 -3.20 18.08
C THR A 225 44.29 -2.46 18.25
N VAL A 226 44.05 -1.45 17.40
CA VAL A 226 42.86 -0.58 17.45
C VAL A 226 41.52 -1.34 17.56
N PRO A 227 41.26 -2.44 16.81
CA PRO A 227 40.03 -3.23 16.98
C PRO A 227 39.86 -3.84 18.38
N SER A 228 40.94 -4.32 19.00
CA SER A 228 40.91 -4.91 20.35
C SER A 228 40.68 -3.84 21.42
N ALA A 229 41.31 -2.67 21.26
CA ALA A 229 41.12 -1.53 22.15
C ALA A 229 39.67 -1.02 22.11
N LEU A 230 39.10 -0.84 20.91
CA LEU A 230 37.70 -0.46 20.73
C LEU A 230 36.73 -1.51 21.31
N ALA A 231 36.96 -2.80 21.06
CA ALA A 231 36.13 -3.88 21.61
C ALA A 231 36.10 -3.90 23.14
N VAL A 232 37.21 -3.55 23.81
CA VAL A 232 37.24 -3.40 25.28
C VAL A 232 36.43 -2.18 25.73
N VAL A 233 36.59 -1.03 25.07
CA VAL A 233 35.86 0.20 25.42
C VAL A 233 34.34 0.05 25.17
N ASP A 234 33.93 -0.68 24.13
CA ASP A 234 32.53 -1.05 23.88
C ASP A 234 31.96 -1.92 25.01
N VAL A 235 32.68 -2.96 25.43
CA VAL A 235 32.25 -3.85 26.52
C VAL A 235 32.16 -3.08 27.84
N LEU A 236 33.13 -2.22 28.14
CA LEU A 236 33.06 -1.33 29.31
C LEU A 236 31.83 -0.42 29.23
N THR A 237 31.56 0.18 28.07
CA THR A 237 30.37 1.03 27.85
C THR A 237 29.07 0.26 27.99
N ALA A 238 29.06 -1.04 27.73
CA ALA A 238 27.89 -1.91 27.86
C ALA A 238 27.66 -2.40 29.31
N LEU A 239 28.72 -2.77 30.04
CA LEU A 239 28.61 -3.44 31.35
C LEU A 239 28.80 -2.52 32.55
N PHE A 240 29.49 -1.38 32.41
CA PHE A 240 29.93 -0.58 33.56
C PHE A 240 28.76 0.16 34.24
N PRO A 241 28.44 -0.10 35.53
CA PRO A 241 27.31 0.53 36.23
C PRO A 241 27.47 2.06 36.29
N THR A 242 26.39 2.82 36.02
CA THR A 242 26.42 4.30 35.96
C THR A 242 25.88 5.02 37.19
N ARG A 243 25.22 4.31 38.11
CA ARG A 243 24.59 4.91 39.30
C ARG A 243 25.61 5.28 40.39
N PRO A 244 25.43 6.36 41.16
CA PRO A 244 26.30 6.64 42.30
C PRO A 244 26.29 5.44 43.25
N ALA A 245 27.49 5.01 43.70
CA ALA A 245 27.59 3.97 44.71
C ALA A 245 27.14 4.51 46.09
N PRO A 246 26.78 3.65 47.05
CA PRO A 246 26.54 4.05 48.43
C PRO A 246 27.70 4.90 48.98
N VAL A 247 27.37 5.93 49.77
CA VAL A 247 28.31 6.96 50.25
C VAL A 247 29.47 6.36 51.03
N ASP A 248 29.20 5.25 51.70
CA ASP A 248 30.06 4.39 52.51
C ASP A 248 31.08 3.55 51.72
N MET A 249 30.96 3.43 50.39
CA MET A 249 31.93 2.74 49.54
C MET A 249 32.77 3.72 48.68
N HIS A 250 33.68 4.45 49.32
CA HIS A 250 34.56 5.43 48.66
C HIS A 250 35.31 4.90 47.43
N ALA A 251 35.77 3.65 47.46
CA ALA A 251 36.45 3.05 46.32
C ALA A 251 35.53 2.99 45.09
N SER A 252 34.29 2.50 45.24
CA SER A 252 33.38 2.21 44.13
C SER A 252 32.65 3.44 43.57
N ARG A 253 33.04 4.65 43.98
CA ARG A 253 32.54 5.91 43.43
C ARG A 253 33.07 6.14 42.02
N THR A 254 32.27 6.75 41.15
CA THR A 254 32.62 6.94 39.72
C THR A 254 33.75 7.94 39.51
N ASP A 255 33.94 8.89 40.44
CA ASP A 255 35.01 9.89 40.42
C ASP A 255 36.42 9.26 40.50
N SER A 256 36.57 8.21 41.31
CA SER A 256 37.83 7.45 41.46
C SER A 256 38.32 6.78 40.17
N MET A 257 37.42 6.53 39.22
CA MET A 257 37.71 5.77 37.99
C MET A 257 37.92 6.65 36.75
N PHE A 258 37.61 7.95 36.84
CA PHE A 258 37.89 8.90 35.76
C PHE A 258 39.37 8.93 35.34
N PRO A 259 40.39 8.90 36.24
CA PRO A 259 41.79 8.84 35.82
C PRO A 259 42.10 7.63 34.94
N THR A 260 41.51 6.47 35.22
CA THR A 260 41.66 5.26 34.41
C THR A 260 41.00 5.43 33.04
N PHE A 261 39.78 5.96 32.98
CA PHE A 261 39.09 6.19 31.70
C PHE A 261 39.78 7.25 30.84
N PHE A 262 40.22 8.37 31.41
CA PHE A 262 40.97 9.40 30.69
C PHE A 262 42.34 8.90 30.22
N HIS A 263 43.00 8.03 30.99
CA HIS A 263 44.25 7.40 30.56
C HIS A 263 44.02 6.45 29.37
N LEU A 264 43.00 5.59 29.42
CA LEU A 264 42.63 4.72 28.29
C LEU A 264 42.22 5.54 27.06
N TRP A 265 41.51 6.65 27.25
CA TRP A 265 41.14 7.57 26.16
C TRP A 265 42.38 8.21 25.52
N ALA A 266 43.33 8.70 26.33
CA ALA A 266 44.59 9.26 25.83
C ALA A 266 45.51 8.24 25.13
N LEU A 267 45.35 6.95 25.40
CA LEU A 267 46.07 5.86 24.72
C LEU A 267 45.45 5.46 23.38
N MET A 268 44.20 5.84 23.10
CA MET A 268 43.57 5.65 21.78
C MET A 268 43.78 6.90 20.92
N GLY A 269 44.19 6.74 19.67
CA GLY A 269 44.37 7.86 18.75
C GLY A 269 43.06 8.61 18.49
N GLN A 270 43.15 9.94 18.28
CA GLN A 270 41.98 10.81 18.05
C GLN A 270 41.12 10.28 16.90
N SER A 271 39.96 9.73 17.24
CA SER A 271 38.95 9.26 16.28
C SER A 271 37.57 9.62 16.81
N MET A 272 36.67 10.00 15.90
CA MET A 272 35.32 10.43 16.28
C MET A 272 34.53 9.30 16.98
N ASP A 273 34.84 8.05 16.66
CA ASP A 273 34.23 6.86 17.26
C ASP A 273 34.76 6.57 18.67
N SER A 274 36.07 6.71 18.92
CA SER A 274 36.66 6.54 20.26
C SER A 274 36.13 7.58 21.25
N ASP A 275 36.06 8.84 20.82
CA ASP A 275 35.64 9.95 21.66
C ASP A 275 34.16 9.80 22.06
N PHE A 276 33.32 9.36 21.13
CA PHE A 276 31.90 9.12 21.37
C PHE A 276 31.62 7.96 22.34
N LEU A 277 32.50 6.96 22.42
CA LEU A 277 32.39 5.87 23.39
C LEU A 277 32.79 6.30 24.80
N PHE A 278 33.90 7.02 24.98
CA PHE A 278 34.31 7.51 26.30
C PHE A 278 33.31 8.51 26.90
N ILE A 279 32.68 9.35 26.08
CA ILE A 279 31.61 10.26 26.54
C ILE A 279 30.42 9.48 27.15
N LYS A 280 30.14 8.24 26.73
CA LYS A 280 29.07 7.38 27.29
C LYS A 280 29.43 6.68 28.62
N LEU A 281 30.67 6.83 29.10
CA LEU A 281 31.12 6.31 30.39
C LEU A 281 31.01 7.35 31.53
N ILE A 282 30.91 8.65 31.21
CA ILE A 282 30.91 9.75 32.18
C ILE A 282 29.47 10.11 32.60
N PRO A 283 29.05 9.96 33.88
CA PRO A 283 27.74 10.41 34.34
C PRO A 283 27.70 11.92 34.57
N MET A 284 26.68 12.61 34.04
CA MET A 284 26.48 14.05 34.19
C MET A 284 25.49 14.36 35.32
N VAL A 285 25.97 14.69 36.53
CA VAL A 285 25.13 15.12 37.69
C VAL A 285 25.84 16.23 38.48
N THR A 286 25.08 17.21 38.98
CA THR A 286 25.55 18.41 39.72
C THR A 286 25.79 18.17 41.22
N LEU A 287 26.67 18.99 41.83
CA LEU A 287 27.17 18.83 43.21
C LEU A 287 27.05 20.14 44.03
N THR A 288 25.84 20.52 44.48
CA THR A 288 25.64 21.61 45.47
C THR A 288 24.54 21.25 46.48
N GLU A 289 24.77 21.57 47.77
CA GLU A 289 23.81 21.42 48.88
C GLU A 289 23.08 22.74 49.18
N ALA A 290 22.17 22.77 50.19
CA ALA A 290 20.95 23.58 50.12
C ALA A 290 20.55 24.43 51.36
N GLY A 291 19.93 25.59 51.07
CA GLY A 291 18.85 26.28 51.81
C GLY A 291 19.16 27.52 52.69
N ASN A 292 18.83 28.75 52.22
CA ASN A 292 18.69 30.00 53.04
C ASN A 292 18.03 31.21 52.20
N CYS A 293 17.70 32.47 52.67
CA CYS A 293 17.11 33.64 51.86
C CYS A 293 17.41 35.19 52.19
N MET A 294 17.24 36.16 51.24
CA MET A 294 16.86 37.65 51.31
C MET A 294 15.96 37.91 50.04
N HIS A 295 15.71 39.18 49.67
CA HIS A 295 15.09 39.68 48.43
C HIS A 295 15.99 40.75 47.73
N ASP A 296 15.66 41.03 46.47
CA ASP A 296 16.13 42.11 45.57
C ASP A 296 17.37 41.87 44.69
N ASN A 297 17.37 42.52 43.50
CA ASN A 297 18.08 42.12 42.28
C ASN A 297 19.36 42.91 42.01
N MET A 298 19.68 43.89 42.86
CA MET A 298 20.97 44.59 42.82
C MET A 298 22.14 43.61 42.94
N LEU A 299 22.08 42.67 43.90
CA LEU A 299 23.14 41.67 44.13
C LEU A 299 23.45 40.81 42.89
N ALA A 300 22.43 40.36 42.15
CA ALA A 300 22.65 39.55 40.95
C ALA A 300 23.23 40.38 39.79
N THR A 301 22.83 41.66 39.69
CA THR A 301 23.27 42.56 38.62
C THR A 301 24.68 43.09 38.87
N GLU A 302 25.01 43.45 40.12
CA GLU A 302 26.37 43.76 40.55
C GLU A 302 27.27 42.52 40.40
N TRP A 303 26.87 41.34 40.88
CA TRP A 303 27.70 40.13 40.76
C TRP A 303 28.00 39.76 39.30
N VAL A 304 27.01 39.79 38.39
CA VAL A 304 27.27 39.52 36.96
C VAL A 304 28.16 40.58 36.33
N GLN A 305 28.03 41.85 36.70
CA GLN A 305 28.87 42.92 36.17
C GLN A 305 30.29 42.86 36.76
N ASP A 306 30.45 42.51 38.03
CA ASP A 306 31.75 42.35 38.70
C ASP A 306 32.50 41.10 38.21
N GLN A 307 31.80 39.99 37.99
CA GLN A 307 32.36 38.81 37.30
C GLN A 307 32.75 39.11 35.85
N ARG A 308 31.96 39.89 35.10
CA ARG A 308 32.32 40.34 33.75
C ARG A 308 33.56 41.26 33.78
N ASN A 309 33.60 42.24 34.68
CA ASN A 309 34.74 43.15 34.84
C ASN A 309 36.03 42.39 35.23
N ARG A 310 35.93 41.33 36.06
CA ARG A 310 37.04 40.44 36.41
C ARG A 310 37.48 39.57 35.23
N MET A 311 36.55 39.00 34.45
CA MET A 311 36.89 38.30 33.20
C MET A 311 37.58 39.22 32.17
N GLU A 312 37.17 40.49 32.09
CA GLU A 312 37.78 41.48 31.19
C GLU A 312 39.18 41.94 31.66
N HIS A 313 39.47 41.92 32.97
CA HIS A 313 40.81 42.26 33.51
C HIS A 313 41.80 41.08 33.54
N GLU A 314 41.34 39.86 33.84
CA GLU A 314 42.23 38.70 34.08
C GLU A 314 42.22 37.66 32.94
N GLY A 315 41.30 37.76 31.99
CA GLY A 315 41.26 36.94 30.78
C GLY A 315 40.71 35.51 30.97
N SER A 316 40.82 34.71 29.91
CA SER A 316 40.01 33.50 29.64
C SER A 316 40.25 32.28 30.55
N ASN A 317 40.73 32.43 31.78
CA ASN A 317 41.17 31.30 32.61
C ASN A 317 40.74 31.40 34.09
N MET A 318 39.51 31.84 34.36
CA MET A 318 38.88 31.74 35.67
C MET A 318 37.70 30.76 35.64
N SER A 319 37.78 29.68 36.43
CA SER A 319 36.64 28.81 36.68
C SER A 319 35.63 29.52 37.59
N LEU A 320 34.39 29.67 37.14
CA LEU A 320 33.29 30.17 37.97
C LEU A 320 33.04 29.18 39.13
N ASN A 321 33.60 29.48 40.29
CA ASN A 321 33.49 28.64 41.47
C ASN A 321 32.24 29.00 42.25
N TYR A 322 31.16 28.25 42.03
CA TYR A 322 29.85 28.48 42.65
C TYR A 322 29.81 28.19 44.17
N ASN A 323 30.87 27.60 44.73
CA ASN A 323 30.88 27.02 46.07
C ASN A 323 31.10 27.99 47.25
N GLU A 324 31.23 29.30 47.01
CA GLU A 324 31.44 30.30 48.09
C GLU A 324 30.17 31.07 48.50
N MET A 325 29.05 30.87 47.81
CA MET A 325 27.79 31.50 48.21
C MET A 325 27.04 30.59 49.17
N SER A 326 26.75 31.06 50.39
CA SER A 326 25.73 30.39 51.19
C SER A 326 24.42 30.42 50.43
N ASP A 327 23.62 29.39 50.61
CA ASP A 327 22.30 29.25 49.99
C ASP A 327 21.35 30.43 50.22
N GLN A 328 21.67 31.27 51.20
CA GLN A 328 21.00 32.54 51.45
C GLN A 328 21.11 33.34 50.18
N VAL A 329 22.35 33.53 49.76
CA VAL A 329 22.73 34.30 48.60
C VAL A 329 22.31 33.59 47.30
N GLU A 330 22.29 32.26 47.24
CA GLU A 330 21.77 31.56 46.06
C GLU A 330 20.25 31.73 45.88
N ALA A 331 19.41 31.40 46.86
CA ALA A 331 17.96 31.53 46.70
C ALA A 331 17.50 33.00 46.64
N LYS A 332 18.31 33.95 47.16
CA LYS A 332 18.21 35.39 46.85
C LYS A 332 18.32 35.62 45.36
N ILE A 333 19.49 35.31 44.80
CA ILE A 333 19.87 35.57 43.41
C ILE A 333 18.92 34.85 42.47
N LEU A 334 18.47 33.64 42.82
CA LEU A 334 17.55 32.86 42.01
C LEU A 334 16.12 33.43 42.04
N ARG A 335 15.56 33.81 43.19
CA ARG A 335 14.29 34.56 43.24
C ARG A 335 14.39 35.88 42.50
N SER A 336 15.52 36.58 42.63
CA SER A 336 15.78 37.84 41.95
C SER A 336 15.91 37.70 40.44
N SER A 337 16.58 36.66 39.95
CA SER A 337 16.69 36.42 38.51
C SER A 337 15.33 36.14 37.86
N THR A 338 14.36 35.57 38.59
CA THR A 338 12.98 35.43 38.07
C THR A 338 12.28 36.78 37.82
N PHE A 339 12.68 37.87 38.49
CA PHE A 339 12.17 39.22 38.18
C PHE A 339 12.54 39.66 36.75
N ALA A 340 13.65 39.15 36.21
CA ALA A 340 14.05 39.40 34.82
C ALA A 340 13.16 38.66 33.81
N PHE A 341 12.34 37.68 34.19
CA PHE A 341 11.49 36.93 33.25
C PHE A 341 10.53 37.85 32.47
N LYS A 342 9.99 38.91 33.07
CA LYS A 342 9.17 39.89 32.34
C LYS A 342 9.97 40.58 31.22
N GLN A 343 11.23 40.90 31.45
CA GLN A 343 12.13 41.46 30.43
C GLN A 343 12.59 40.42 29.40
N ILE A 344 12.83 39.17 29.82
CA ILE A 344 13.26 38.08 28.93
C ILE A 344 12.13 37.69 27.96
N ILE A 345 10.91 37.49 28.46
CA ILE A 345 9.73 37.26 27.60
C ILE A 345 9.50 38.45 26.67
N SER A 346 9.62 39.68 27.18
CA SER A 346 9.52 40.90 26.37
C SER A 346 10.53 40.92 25.21
N LYS A 347 11.82 40.67 25.47
CA LYS A 347 12.89 40.62 24.46
C LYS A 347 12.79 39.41 23.53
N LEU A 348 12.32 38.26 24.03
CA LEU A 348 12.11 37.06 23.22
C LEU A 348 10.99 37.28 22.21
N MET A 349 9.89 37.91 22.62
CA MET A 349 8.82 38.29 21.69
C MET A 349 9.31 39.29 20.65
N ASP A 350 10.10 40.30 21.03
CA ASP A 350 10.71 41.25 20.07
C ASP A 350 11.65 40.55 19.08
N GLY A 351 12.45 39.58 19.54
CA GLY A 351 13.31 38.76 18.68
C GLY A 351 12.53 37.87 17.71
N VAL A 352 11.41 37.28 18.17
CA VAL A 352 10.48 36.53 17.29
C VAL A 352 9.83 37.47 16.27
N PHE A 353 9.37 38.65 16.68
CA PHE A 353 8.79 39.64 15.78
C PHE A 353 9.79 40.14 14.73
N MET A 354 11.04 40.43 15.13
CA MET A 354 12.14 40.76 14.22
C MET A 354 12.45 39.62 13.23
N LEU A 355 12.34 38.36 13.65
CA LEU A 355 12.52 37.21 12.75
C LEU A 355 11.39 37.14 11.70
N LEU A 356 10.16 37.45 12.11
CA LEU A 356 8.99 37.50 11.22
C LEU A 356 9.00 38.71 10.26
N ASP A 357 9.55 39.85 10.69
CA ASP A 357 9.80 41.04 9.85
C ASP A 357 10.84 40.77 8.72
N ASN A 358 11.65 39.70 8.81
CA ASN A 358 12.73 39.39 7.86
C ASN A 358 12.52 38.09 7.04
N LEU A 359 11.29 37.57 6.96
CA LEU A 359 10.98 36.41 6.12
C LEU A 359 10.98 36.78 4.61
N PRO A 360 11.61 35.98 3.72
CA PRO A 360 11.72 36.34 2.30
C PRO A 360 10.40 36.19 1.52
N THR A 361 10.23 37.06 0.52
CA THR A 361 9.00 37.14 -0.29
C THR A 361 8.71 35.88 -1.09
N ALA A 362 7.46 35.40 -1.00
CA ALA A 362 6.99 34.09 -1.47
C ALA A 362 7.04 33.83 -3.00
N GLY A 363 7.67 34.69 -3.79
CA GLY A 363 7.84 34.51 -5.24
C GLY A 363 9.04 33.64 -5.65
N HIS A 364 10.00 33.39 -4.75
CA HIS A 364 11.27 32.72 -5.05
C HIS A 364 11.75 31.77 -3.93
N ILE A 365 11.10 30.62 -3.71
CA ILE A 365 11.73 29.48 -3.01
C ILE A 365 11.39 28.15 -3.72
N ARG A 366 12.42 27.48 -4.26
CA ARG A 366 12.46 26.01 -4.34
C ARG A 366 12.84 25.50 -2.95
N GLU A 367 12.09 24.51 -2.44
CA GLU A 367 12.34 23.71 -1.22
C GLU A 367 13.59 24.11 -0.38
N CYS A 368 13.50 25.19 0.39
CA CYS A 368 14.54 25.56 1.35
C CYS A 368 14.17 25.00 2.73
N THR A 369 15.06 24.21 3.32
CA THR A 369 14.76 23.37 4.50
C THR A 369 14.81 24.12 5.83
N LEU A 370 15.55 25.23 5.92
CA LEU A 370 15.76 25.96 7.18
C LEU A 370 14.50 26.66 7.70
N GLU A 371 13.76 27.34 6.83
CA GLU A 371 12.56 28.11 7.17
C GLU A 371 11.40 27.22 7.64
N ASN A 372 11.21 26.06 6.98
CA ASN A 372 10.27 25.05 7.45
C ASN A 372 10.71 24.43 8.78
N GLY A 373 12.02 24.35 9.05
CA GLY A 373 12.56 24.04 10.37
C GLY A 373 12.09 25.03 11.44
N VAL A 374 12.35 26.33 11.24
CA VAL A 374 11.90 27.41 12.14
C VAL A 374 10.38 27.36 12.35
N ARG A 375 9.60 27.27 11.28
CA ARG A 375 8.12 27.17 11.30
C ARG A 375 7.63 25.96 12.11
N SER A 376 8.30 24.80 11.97
CA SER A 376 7.93 23.57 12.69
C SER A 376 8.26 23.59 14.18
N VAL A 377 9.31 24.32 14.59
CA VAL A 377 9.80 24.40 15.97
C VAL A 377 9.12 25.53 16.76
N LEU A 378 8.81 26.65 16.11
CA LEU A 378 8.27 27.84 16.76
C LEU A 378 6.92 27.58 17.45
N GLN A 379 6.01 26.85 16.81
CA GLN A 379 4.67 26.59 17.38
C GLN A 379 4.69 25.66 18.61
N PRO A 380 5.37 24.49 18.61
CA PRO A 380 5.50 23.67 19.82
C PRO A 380 6.22 24.39 20.97
N VAL A 381 7.30 25.12 20.67
CA VAL A 381 8.07 25.86 21.69
C VAL A 381 7.22 26.96 22.32
N LEU A 382 6.57 27.80 21.52
CA LEU A 382 5.74 28.88 22.06
C LEU A 382 4.47 28.37 22.77
N SER A 383 3.84 27.29 22.28
CA SER A 383 2.70 26.68 22.99
C SER A 383 3.11 26.08 24.34
N THR A 384 4.33 25.55 24.46
CA THR A 384 4.86 25.05 25.74
C THR A 384 5.27 26.21 26.65
N LEU A 385 5.92 27.23 26.09
CA LEU A 385 6.30 28.45 26.81
C LEU A 385 5.07 29.13 27.41
N PHE A 386 4.05 29.44 26.60
CA PHE A 386 2.83 30.11 27.05
C PHE A 386 2.08 29.29 28.10
N ALA A 387 2.08 27.95 28.00
CA ALA A 387 1.49 27.06 29.01
C ALA A 387 2.27 27.05 30.33
N SER A 388 3.52 27.48 30.31
CA SER A 388 4.43 27.57 31.47
C SER A 388 4.47 28.97 32.10
N LEU A 389 3.82 29.98 31.51
CA LEU A 389 3.81 31.35 32.05
C LEU A 389 2.83 31.47 33.22
N SER A 390 3.22 32.24 34.25
CA SER A 390 2.27 32.72 35.25
C SER A 390 1.23 33.66 34.60
N PRO A 391 0.03 33.84 35.19
CA PRO A 391 -1.00 34.71 34.61
C PRO A 391 -0.51 36.13 34.27
N GLU A 392 0.35 36.71 35.10
CA GLU A 392 0.92 38.06 34.93
C GLU A 392 1.92 38.15 33.77
N LEU A 393 2.72 37.10 33.57
CA LEU A 393 3.66 37.01 32.44
C LEU A 393 2.94 36.63 31.15
N PHE A 394 1.89 35.81 31.24
CA PHE A 394 0.99 35.50 30.12
C PHE A 394 0.25 36.75 29.65
N ASP A 395 -0.29 37.56 30.57
CA ASP A 395 -0.95 38.83 30.24
C ASP A 395 0.06 39.80 29.58
N THR A 396 1.31 39.87 30.04
CA THR A 396 2.36 40.67 29.38
C THR A 396 2.68 40.16 27.96
N ALA A 397 2.73 38.85 27.73
CA ALA A 397 2.96 38.27 26.41
C ALA A 397 1.75 38.47 25.48
N LEU A 398 0.54 38.36 26.02
CA LEU A 398 -0.71 38.63 25.32
C LEU A 398 -0.79 40.09 24.87
N GLU A 399 -0.49 41.04 25.75
CA GLU A 399 -0.43 42.48 25.44
C GLU A 399 0.53 42.77 24.28
N LYS A 400 1.75 42.24 24.32
CA LYS A 400 2.73 42.41 23.22
C LYS A 400 2.28 41.82 21.90
N VAL A 401 1.68 40.63 21.90
CA VAL A 401 1.17 40.01 20.67
C VAL A 401 -0.05 40.79 20.12
N VAL A 402 -0.90 41.34 21.00
CA VAL A 402 -2.01 42.23 20.60
C VAL A 402 -1.49 43.55 20.03
N GLU A 403 -0.49 44.16 20.66
CA GLU A 403 0.13 45.40 20.20
C GLU A 403 0.78 45.21 18.82
N PHE A 404 1.59 44.16 18.65
CA PHE A 404 2.23 43.84 17.38
C PHE A 404 1.20 43.56 16.28
N THR A 405 0.21 42.69 16.52
CA THR A 405 -0.84 42.36 15.53
C THR A 405 -1.80 43.51 15.20
N THR A 406 -1.88 44.53 16.07
CA THR A 406 -2.71 45.72 15.83
C THR A 406 -1.95 46.83 15.11
N ASN A 407 -0.64 46.97 15.37
CA ASN A 407 0.18 48.08 14.88
C ASN A 407 1.12 47.72 13.71
N ARG A 408 1.42 46.43 13.47
CA ARG A 408 2.29 45.96 12.38
C ARG A 408 1.63 44.82 11.59
N GLY A 409 1.57 44.98 10.26
CA GLY A 409 0.96 44.00 9.36
C GLY A 409 1.96 43.47 8.34
N ILE A 410 2.55 42.30 8.61
CA ILE A 410 3.48 41.60 7.70
C ILE A 410 2.70 40.49 7.00
N LEU A 411 2.44 40.65 5.70
CA LEU A 411 1.65 39.69 4.92
C LEU A 411 2.35 38.33 4.73
N GLU A 412 3.69 38.33 4.75
CA GLU A 412 4.55 37.16 4.55
C GLU A 412 4.62 36.25 5.78
N ALA A 413 4.35 36.78 6.99
CA ALA A 413 4.42 36.09 8.28
C ALA A 413 3.05 35.63 8.84
N ARG A 414 2.02 35.59 7.98
CA ARG A 414 0.62 35.42 8.40
C ARG A 414 0.35 34.08 9.10
N ASP A 415 0.98 33.01 8.63
CA ASP A 415 0.68 31.64 9.03
C ASP A 415 1.43 31.28 10.34
N GLU A 416 2.57 31.94 10.56
CA GLU A 416 3.35 31.97 11.79
C GLU A 416 2.58 32.72 12.88
N MET A 417 2.13 33.96 12.60
CA MET A 417 1.35 34.73 13.57
C MET A 417 0.03 34.05 13.93
N ALA A 418 -0.68 33.45 12.97
CA ALA A 418 -1.85 32.62 13.26
C ALA A 418 -1.51 31.42 14.18
N SER A 419 -0.31 30.85 14.05
CA SER A 419 0.17 29.76 14.90
C SER A 419 0.53 30.21 16.32
N ILE A 420 1.08 31.42 16.48
CA ILE A 420 1.33 32.07 17.79
C ILE A 420 0.02 32.40 18.50
N LEU A 421 -0.95 32.98 17.79
CA LEU A 421 -2.28 33.29 18.31
C LEU A 421 -3.04 32.02 18.76
N ASN A 422 -2.96 30.95 17.99
CA ASN A 422 -3.55 29.65 18.34
C ASN A 422 -2.87 29.02 19.58
N ALA A 423 -1.55 29.20 19.73
CA ALA A 423 -0.84 28.77 20.93
C ALA A 423 -1.36 29.49 22.19
N LEU A 424 -1.52 30.82 22.16
CA LEU A 424 -2.14 31.59 23.26
C LEU A 424 -3.58 31.14 23.55
N CYS A 425 -4.41 30.96 22.51
CA CYS A 425 -5.81 30.59 22.65
C CYS A 425 -6.02 29.17 23.22
N LYS A 426 -5.07 28.24 23.01
CA LYS A 426 -5.13 26.89 23.60
C LYS A 426 -4.85 26.90 25.11
N VAL A 427 -4.02 27.82 25.59
CA VAL A 427 -3.62 27.88 27.00
C VAL A 427 -4.70 28.53 27.86
N ASN A 428 -5.22 29.68 27.43
CA ASN A 428 -6.34 30.34 28.10
C ASN A 428 -7.33 30.89 27.07
N PRO A 429 -8.31 30.07 26.61
CA PRO A 429 -9.25 30.50 25.58
C PRO A 429 -10.12 31.67 26.03
N GLU A 430 -10.49 31.73 27.31
CA GLU A 430 -11.38 32.77 27.82
C GLU A 430 -10.73 34.15 27.79
N LYS A 431 -9.50 34.30 28.32
CA LYS A 431 -8.76 35.57 28.25
C LYS A 431 -8.37 35.92 26.81
N ALA A 432 -7.76 34.98 26.08
CA ALA A 432 -7.21 35.28 24.76
C ALA A 432 -8.31 35.65 23.75
N LEU A 433 -9.42 34.90 23.70
CA LEU A 433 -10.53 35.21 22.78
C LEU A 433 -11.23 36.51 23.18
N LYS A 434 -11.35 36.82 24.47
CA LYS A 434 -11.95 38.09 24.95
C LYS A 434 -11.17 39.33 24.53
N VAL A 435 -9.87 39.24 24.25
CA VAL A 435 -9.06 40.35 23.72
C VAL A 435 -8.94 40.29 22.19
N PHE A 436 -8.62 39.14 21.61
CA PHE A 436 -8.42 39.03 20.16
C PHE A 436 -9.72 39.14 19.37
N VAL A 437 -10.82 38.50 19.80
CA VAL A 437 -12.06 38.49 19.01
C VAL A 437 -12.67 39.89 18.87
N PRO A 438 -12.81 40.72 19.93
CA PRO A 438 -13.27 42.10 19.78
C PRO A 438 -12.31 42.98 18.98
N THR A 439 -11.00 42.84 19.14
CA THR A 439 -10.00 43.65 18.41
C THR A 439 -9.97 43.29 16.93
N LEU A 440 -10.00 42.00 16.58
CA LEU A 440 -10.11 41.53 15.19
C LEU A 440 -11.44 41.96 14.58
N ILE A 441 -12.56 41.79 15.28
CA ILE A 441 -13.88 42.27 14.83
C ILE A 441 -13.85 43.80 14.64
N SER A 442 -13.20 44.56 15.52
CA SER A 442 -13.05 46.01 15.40
C SER A 442 -12.17 46.40 14.20
N ASN A 443 -11.05 45.71 13.96
CA ASN A 443 -10.15 46.03 12.84
C ASN A 443 -10.72 45.59 11.48
N ILE A 444 -11.42 44.45 11.43
CA ILE A 444 -12.22 44.02 10.28
C ILE A 444 -13.33 45.06 10.05
N ARG A 445 -14.09 45.45 11.08
CA ARG A 445 -15.12 46.50 10.96
C ARG A 445 -14.54 47.88 10.63
N LYS A 446 -13.29 48.18 10.96
CA LYS A 446 -12.59 49.44 10.60
C LYS A 446 -12.10 49.44 9.14
N THR A 447 -11.60 48.31 8.65
CA THR A 447 -11.23 48.15 7.23
C THR A 447 -12.47 48.06 6.34
N GLU A 448 -13.53 47.38 6.81
CA GLU A 448 -14.88 47.52 6.28
C GLU A 448 -15.31 48.99 6.35
N THR A 449 -15.24 49.71 7.47
CA THR A 449 -15.70 51.13 7.54
C THR A 449 -14.85 52.15 6.75
N GLN A 450 -13.58 51.88 6.45
CA GLN A 450 -12.81 52.70 5.49
C GLN A 450 -13.20 52.37 4.04
N THR A 451 -13.38 51.09 3.71
CA THR A 451 -13.91 50.64 2.41
C THR A 451 -15.33 51.16 2.21
N THR A 452 -16.13 51.19 3.28
CA THR A 452 -17.44 51.80 3.44
C THR A 452 -17.39 53.29 3.21
N GLN A 453 -16.52 54.06 3.88
CA GLN A 453 -16.46 55.50 3.69
C GLN A 453 -16.06 55.86 2.26
N ARG A 454 -15.13 55.10 1.67
CA ARG A 454 -14.75 55.20 0.25
C ARG A 454 -15.90 54.82 -0.70
N ASN A 455 -16.80 53.92 -0.29
CA ASN A 455 -18.04 53.58 -1.02
C ASN A 455 -19.19 54.57 -0.73
N GLN A 456 -19.27 55.14 0.47
CA GLN A 456 -20.29 56.09 0.90
C GLN A 456 -20.03 57.50 0.37
N LEU A 457 -18.78 57.87 0.09
CA LEU A 457 -18.47 59.07 -0.70
C LEU A 457 -18.95 58.96 -2.15
N VAL A 458 -19.18 57.73 -2.63
CA VAL A 458 -19.81 57.43 -3.93
C VAL A 458 -21.34 57.35 -3.79
N ASP A 459 -21.86 56.70 -2.74
CA ASP A 459 -23.30 56.51 -2.53
C ASP A 459 -24.02 57.74 -1.92
N GLN A 460 -23.32 58.68 -1.25
CA GLN A 460 -23.89 59.93 -0.72
C GLN A 460 -24.33 60.92 -1.80
N LEU A 461 -24.00 60.65 -3.07
CA LEU A 461 -24.55 61.36 -4.23
C LEU A 461 -25.94 60.84 -4.66
N VAL A 462 -26.49 59.79 -4.03
CA VAL A 462 -27.65 59.02 -4.54
C VAL A 462 -28.79 58.86 -3.49
N ASP A 463 -29.18 59.98 -2.88
CA ASP A 463 -30.46 60.25 -2.20
C ASP A 463 -30.97 59.41 -0.99
N GLN A 464 -31.14 60.13 0.12
CA GLN A 464 -32.38 60.40 0.89
C GLN A 464 -33.42 59.28 1.21
N ARG A 465 -33.94 59.33 2.45
CA ARG A 465 -34.77 58.34 3.19
C ARG A 465 -36.31 58.58 2.98
N PRO A 466 -37.29 57.89 3.62
CA PRO A 466 -37.28 56.87 4.72
C PRO A 466 -38.18 55.62 4.43
N THR A 467 -38.55 54.68 5.32
CA THR A 467 -38.46 54.54 6.81
C THR A 467 -38.17 53.06 7.23
N GLN A 468 -38.56 52.61 8.43
CA GLN A 468 -38.38 51.26 9.02
C GLN A 468 -39.32 51.11 10.26
N PRO A 469 -39.48 49.93 10.95
CA PRO A 469 -38.43 49.19 11.70
C PRO A 469 -38.55 47.64 11.63
N THR A 470 -37.66 46.76 12.10
CA THR A 470 -36.25 46.74 12.57
C THR A 470 -35.75 45.29 12.32
N GLN A 471 -34.55 44.89 11.88
CA GLN A 471 -33.18 45.43 11.77
C GLN A 471 -32.19 44.85 12.82
N TRP A 472 -31.45 43.79 12.44
CA TRP A 472 -30.03 43.64 12.81
C TRP A 472 -29.16 43.80 11.55
N ARG A 473 -28.16 44.68 11.61
CA ARG A 473 -27.23 45.03 10.51
C ARG A 473 -25.81 44.56 10.85
N THR A 474 -25.04 44.12 9.85
CA THR A 474 -23.71 44.65 9.49
C THR A 474 -23.17 43.93 8.24
N LEU A 475 -23.36 44.53 7.08
CA LEU A 475 -22.52 44.51 5.86
C LEU A 475 -23.16 45.52 4.90
N LEU A 476 -22.39 46.28 4.13
CA LEU A 476 -22.98 47.28 3.24
C LEU A 476 -23.52 46.66 1.95
N PRO A 477 -24.49 47.29 1.26
CA PRO A 477 -25.04 46.77 0.02
C PRO A 477 -23.97 46.37 -1.01
N ARG A 478 -22.86 47.12 -1.09
CA ARG A 478 -21.75 46.86 -2.01
C ARG A 478 -20.85 45.70 -1.57
N GLU A 479 -20.55 45.56 -0.29
CA GLU A 479 -19.73 44.47 0.26
C GLU A 479 -20.53 43.17 0.35
N GLN A 480 -21.81 43.26 0.72
CA GLN A 480 -22.77 42.17 0.57
C GLN A 480 -22.93 41.80 -0.91
N ALA A 481 -22.92 42.74 -1.87
CA ALA A 481 -22.95 42.42 -3.30
C ALA A 481 -21.64 41.77 -3.80
N ILE A 482 -20.48 42.13 -3.26
CA ILE A 482 -19.18 41.50 -3.57
C ILE A 482 -19.08 40.11 -2.94
N ALA A 483 -19.47 39.94 -1.68
CA ALA A 483 -19.56 38.64 -1.01
C ALA A 483 -20.60 37.74 -1.68
N ASN A 484 -21.78 38.27 -2.01
CA ASN A 484 -22.77 37.58 -2.84
C ASN A 484 -22.21 37.29 -4.24
N GLY A 485 -21.30 38.11 -4.78
CA GLY A 485 -20.61 37.88 -6.04
C GLY A 485 -19.61 36.73 -5.98
N PHE A 486 -18.79 36.64 -4.94
CA PHE A 486 -17.90 35.51 -4.69
C PHE A 486 -18.67 34.22 -4.39
N ILE A 487 -19.75 34.30 -3.59
CA ILE A 487 -20.67 33.18 -3.34
C ILE A 487 -21.41 32.76 -4.62
N LYS A 488 -21.76 33.70 -5.51
CA LYS A 488 -22.33 33.42 -6.84
C LYS A 488 -21.33 32.77 -7.81
N ASN A 489 -20.03 32.96 -7.58
CA ASN A 489 -18.97 32.32 -8.36
C ASN A 489 -18.51 30.95 -7.80
N PHE A 490 -18.83 30.62 -6.54
CA PHE A 490 -18.56 29.30 -5.97
C PHE A 490 -19.82 28.43 -5.95
N ASP A 491 -19.92 27.48 -6.88
CA ASP A 491 -20.99 26.48 -6.82
C ASP A 491 -20.64 25.34 -5.86
N LYS A 492 -21.28 25.37 -4.67
CA LYS A 492 -21.28 24.27 -3.69
C LYS A 492 -21.60 22.90 -4.32
N LYS A 493 -22.54 22.84 -5.27
CA LYS A 493 -23.00 21.59 -5.90
C LYS A 493 -21.92 21.05 -6.82
N HIS A 494 -21.32 21.90 -7.66
CA HIS A 494 -20.18 21.55 -8.49
C HIS A 494 -18.99 21.04 -7.66
N PHE A 495 -18.64 21.71 -6.56
CA PHE A 495 -17.60 21.22 -5.64
C PHE A 495 -17.94 19.84 -5.06
N GLN A 496 -19.17 19.65 -4.56
CA GLN A 496 -19.61 18.35 -4.02
C GLN A 496 -19.60 17.26 -5.10
N ARG A 497 -19.94 17.59 -6.34
CA ARG A 497 -19.90 16.69 -7.49
C ARG A 497 -18.48 16.23 -7.78
N LEU A 498 -17.52 17.16 -7.94
CA LEU A 498 -16.10 16.84 -8.17
C LEU A 498 -15.51 15.97 -7.05
N LEU A 499 -15.87 16.23 -5.79
CA LEU A 499 -15.44 15.43 -4.64
C LEU A 499 -15.99 14.00 -4.70
N MET A 500 -17.25 13.81 -5.11
CA MET A 500 -17.83 12.47 -5.29
C MET A 500 -17.26 11.74 -6.51
N GLU A 501 -17.10 12.44 -7.63
CA GLU A 501 -16.49 11.88 -8.85
C GLU A 501 -15.08 11.35 -8.55
N TRP A 502 -14.24 12.13 -7.86
CA TRP A 502 -12.92 11.67 -7.43
C TRP A 502 -12.98 10.42 -6.54
N ILE A 503 -13.90 10.36 -5.58
CA ILE A 503 -14.05 9.21 -4.67
C ILE A 503 -14.51 7.96 -5.43
N VAL A 504 -15.45 8.10 -6.36
CA VAL A 504 -15.99 7.00 -7.18
C VAL A 504 -14.98 6.54 -8.24
N GLU A 505 -14.33 7.44 -8.97
CA GLU A 505 -13.35 7.07 -10.01
C GLU A 505 -12.11 6.40 -9.44
N ALA A 506 -11.59 6.90 -8.31
CA ALA A 506 -10.38 6.38 -7.67
C ALA A 506 -10.64 5.27 -6.63
N ASN A 507 -11.90 4.86 -6.41
CA ASN A 507 -12.30 3.87 -5.40
C ASN A 507 -11.80 4.22 -3.99
N LEU A 508 -11.94 5.48 -3.56
CA LEU A 508 -11.48 5.98 -2.26
C LEU A 508 -12.46 5.64 -1.12
N SER A 509 -12.01 5.80 0.13
CA SER A 509 -12.90 5.62 1.28
C SER A 509 -13.87 6.80 1.36
N PHE A 510 -15.11 6.56 1.77
CA PHE A 510 -16.04 7.68 2.00
C PHE A 510 -15.58 8.56 3.17
N GLU A 511 -14.82 7.99 4.11
CA GLU A 511 -14.12 8.69 5.20
C GLU A 511 -13.01 9.63 4.68
N THR A 512 -12.52 9.46 3.45
CA THR A 512 -11.50 10.36 2.88
C THR A 512 -12.01 11.80 2.77
N ALA A 513 -13.31 12.01 2.51
CA ALA A 513 -13.93 13.34 2.54
C ALA A 513 -14.06 13.93 3.96
N GLU A 514 -13.92 13.09 4.99
CA GLU A 514 -13.95 13.50 6.39
C GLU A 514 -12.59 13.89 6.94
N HIS A 515 -11.51 13.46 6.27
CA HIS A 515 -10.13 13.65 6.71
C HIS A 515 -9.78 15.13 6.91
N ASP A 516 -9.46 15.51 8.15
CA ASP A 516 -9.24 16.89 8.59
C ASP A 516 -8.25 17.68 7.74
N LYS A 517 -7.14 17.04 7.31
CA LYS A 517 -6.14 17.71 6.47
C LYS A 517 -6.69 18.02 5.07
N LEU A 518 -7.54 17.16 4.51
CA LEU A 518 -8.14 17.38 3.19
C LEU A 518 -9.18 18.51 3.25
N ARG A 519 -10.04 18.52 4.28
CA ARG A 519 -11.00 19.61 4.52
C ARG A 519 -10.29 20.96 4.73
N LYS A 520 -9.13 20.96 5.41
CA LYS A 520 -8.27 22.16 5.55
C LYS A 520 -7.67 22.61 4.21
N ILE A 521 -7.22 21.68 3.36
CA ILE A 521 -6.74 22.01 1.99
C ILE A 521 -7.87 22.62 1.16
N PHE A 522 -9.07 22.05 1.15
CA PHE A 522 -10.19 22.64 0.39
C PHE A 522 -10.60 24.02 0.92
N ALA A 523 -10.63 24.22 2.24
CA ALA A 523 -10.93 25.53 2.83
C ALA A 523 -9.82 26.57 2.58
N TYR A 524 -8.56 26.15 2.43
CA TYR A 524 -7.44 27.00 2.02
C TYR A 524 -7.55 27.40 0.55
N LEU A 525 -7.82 26.44 -0.34
CA LEU A 525 -7.98 26.68 -1.78
C LEU A 525 -9.20 27.53 -2.11
N ASN A 526 -10.31 27.37 -1.37
CA ASN A 526 -11.47 28.24 -1.47
C ASN A 526 -12.26 28.30 -0.14
N PRO A 527 -12.22 29.43 0.60
CA PRO A 527 -12.96 29.60 1.85
C PRO A 527 -14.48 29.39 1.73
N CYS A 528 -15.05 29.57 0.53
CA CYS A 528 -16.47 29.33 0.27
C CYS A 528 -16.88 27.87 0.51
N VAL A 529 -15.94 26.92 0.43
CA VAL A 529 -16.18 25.50 0.79
C VAL A 529 -16.62 25.37 2.25
N LYS A 530 -16.03 26.16 3.16
CA LYS A 530 -16.40 26.16 4.58
C LYS A 530 -17.62 27.05 4.84
N LEU A 531 -17.67 28.24 4.23
CA LEU A 531 -18.77 29.21 4.43
C LEU A 531 -20.12 28.69 3.93
N CYS A 532 -20.14 27.93 2.83
CA CYS A 532 -21.35 27.35 2.27
C CYS A 532 -21.67 25.95 2.84
N ASP A 533 -20.87 25.45 3.80
CA ASP A 533 -20.90 24.05 4.28
C ASP A 533 -20.90 23.02 3.12
N ALA A 534 -19.91 23.14 2.23
CA ALA A 534 -19.82 22.34 1.02
C ALA A 534 -19.13 20.97 1.23
N ASN A 535 -18.49 20.75 2.38
CA ASN A 535 -17.90 19.45 2.73
C ASN A 535 -18.96 18.33 2.76
N LEU A 536 -18.50 17.09 2.59
CA LEU A 536 -19.36 15.90 2.68
C LEU A 536 -18.93 15.02 3.85
N SER A 537 -19.92 14.37 4.49
CA SER A 537 -19.71 13.24 5.39
C SER A 537 -19.79 11.90 4.66
N ALA A 538 -19.23 10.84 5.24
CA ALA A 538 -19.24 9.51 4.65
C ALA A 538 -20.68 9.01 4.42
N THR A 539 -21.57 9.25 5.39
CA THR A 539 -23.01 8.99 5.30
C THR A 539 -23.71 9.83 4.23
N SER A 540 -23.25 11.05 3.98
CA SER A 540 -23.79 11.90 2.91
C SER A 540 -23.32 11.46 1.53
N ILE A 541 -22.08 10.98 1.40
CA ILE A 541 -21.57 10.33 0.19
C ILE A 541 -22.38 9.08 -0.11
N ARG A 542 -22.56 8.17 0.87
CA ARG A 542 -23.39 6.97 0.71
C ARG A 542 -24.81 7.30 0.19
N ARG A 543 -25.51 8.23 0.85
CA ARG A 543 -26.87 8.65 0.40
C ARG A 543 -26.88 9.25 -1.00
N LYS A 544 -25.87 10.08 -1.34
CA LYS A 544 -25.77 10.69 -2.67
C LYS A 544 -25.41 9.68 -3.76
N ILE A 545 -24.61 8.65 -3.46
CA ILE A 545 -24.31 7.54 -4.37
C ILE A 545 -25.59 6.78 -4.73
N VAL A 546 -26.39 6.38 -3.74
CA VAL A 546 -27.69 5.71 -3.96
C VAL A 546 -28.60 6.61 -4.82
N ALA A 547 -28.80 7.86 -4.41
CA ALA A 547 -29.66 8.79 -5.15
C ALA A 547 -29.17 9.04 -6.59
N SER A 548 -27.86 9.07 -6.81
CA SER A 548 -27.29 9.29 -8.15
C SER A 548 -27.35 8.04 -9.02
N TYR A 549 -27.25 6.83 -8.46
CA TYR A 549 -27.52 5.58 -9.18
C TYR A 549 -28.95 5.56 -9.71
N GLU A 550 -29.95 5.77 -8.84
CA GLU A 550 -31.36 5.79 -9.25
C GLU A 550 -31.66 6.89 -10.28
N GLN A 551 -31.15 8.11 -10.08
CA GLN A 551 -31.35 9.23 -11.02
C GLN A 551 -30.79 8.95 -12.42
N HIS A 552 -29.62 8.32 -12.51
CA HIS A 552 -28.95 8.08 -13.80
C HIS A 552 -29.36 6.74 -14.45
N LYS A 553 -29.95 5.80 -13.70
CA LYS A 553 -30.40 4.51 -14.24
C LYS A 553 -31.33 4.70 -15.44
N THR A 554 -32.29 5.63 -15.38
CA THR A 554 -33.19 5.94 -16.50
C THR A 554 -32.44 6.42 -17.74
N LYS A 555 -31.46 7.34 -17.62
CA LYS A 555 -30.64 7.80 -18.77
C LYS A 555 -29.83 6.64 -19.38
N VAL A 556 -29.37 5.69 -18.56
CA VAL A 556 -28.65 4.50 -19.04
C VAL A 556 -29.60 3.53 -19.73
N MET A 557 -30.82 3.33 -19.21
CA MET A 557 -31.87 2.57 -19.88
C MET A 557 -32.19 3.17 -21.26
N GLU A 558 -32.40 4.48 -21.35
CA GLU A 558 -32.62 5.19 -22.61
C GLU A 558 -31.47 4.95 -23.61
N VAL A 559 -30.21 5.04 -23.19
CA VAL A 559 -29.04 4.83 -24.08
C VAL A 559 -28.87 3.37 -24.52
N LEU A 560 -29.19 2.40 -23.67
CA LEU A 560 -29.20 0.99 -24.07
C LEU A 560 -30.39 0.69 -25.00
N GLN A 561 -31.56 1.26 -24.73
CA GLN A 561 -32.74 1.13 -25.58
C GLN A 561 -32.62 1.91 -26.90
N SER A 562 -31.85 2.99 -26.97
CA SER A 562 -31.55 3.73 -28.20
C SER A 562 -30.37 3.15 -28.99
N SER A 563 -29.56 2.27 -28.38
CA SER A 563 -28.47 1.58 -29.08
C SER A 563 -29.00 0.99 -30.39
N PRO A 564 -28.38 1.29 -31.54
CA PRO A 564 -28.75 0.58 -32.76
C PRO A 564 -28.57 -0.92 -32.55
N GLY A 565 -27.48 -1.31 -31.86
CA GLY A 565 -26.95 -2.67 -31.63
C GLY A 565 -27.87 -3.68 -30.95
N LEU A 566 -27.52 -4.96 -31.11
CA LEU A 566 -27.69 -5.93 -30.04
C LEU A 566 -26.76 -5.57 -28.87
N ILE A 567 -27.11 -6.02 -27.67
CA ILE A 567 -26.37 -5.79 -26.43
C ILE A 567 -25.81 -7.13 -25.98
N HIS A 568 -24.50 -7.29 -26.09
CA HIS A 568 -23.79 -8.49 -25.65
C HIS A 568 -23.48 -8.40 -24.15
N VAL A 569 -23.42 -9.53 -23.46
CA VAL A 569 -23.27 -9.59 -22.00
C VAL A 569 -22.06 -10.45 -21.64
N SER A 570 -21.38 -10.11 -20.55
CA SER A 570 -20.39 -10.96 -19.90
C SER A 570 -20.69 -10.93 -18.42
N PHE A 571 -20.74 -12.09 -17.77
CA PHE A 571 -20.79 -12.17 -16.31
C PHE A 571 -19.79 -13.22 -15.81
N ASP A 572 -19.31 -12.99 -14.60
CA ASP A 572 -18.35 -13.82 -13.90
C ASP A 572 -18.59 -13.67 -12.38
N GLY A 573 -18.07 -14.59 -11.57
CA GLY A 573 -18.25 -14.63 -10.12
C GLY A 573 -16.94 -14.48 -9.35
N TRP A 574 -16.91 -13.59 -8.36
CA TRP A 574 -15.76 -13.39 -7.47
C TRP A 574 -16.16 -13.44 -6.00
N ARG A 575 -15.39 -14.21 -5.22
CA ARG A 575 -15.53 -14.23 -3.77
C ARG A 575 -14.61 -13.21 -3.12
N SER A 576 -15.21 -12.27 -2.39
CA SER A 576 -14.49 -11.17 -1.75
C SER A 576 -13.73 -11.60 -0.49
N GLY A 577 -12.77 -10.76 -0.04
CA GLY A 577 -12.03 -10.99 1.20
C GLY A 577 -12.89 -10.99 2.47
N ASN A 578 -14.04 -10.29 2.45
CA ASN A 578 -15.07 -10.36 3.50
C ASN A 578 -16.15 -11.44 3.24
N ARG A 579 -15.87 -12.39 2.34
CA ARG A 579 -16.63 -13.62 2.04
C ARG A 579 -17.93 -13.48 1.22
N HIS A 580 -18.29 -12.28 0.75
CA HIS A 580 -19.41 -12.09 -0.18
C HIS A 580 -19.14 -12.75 -1.54
N ALA A 581 -20.20 -13.18 -2.19
CA ALA A 581 -20.18 -13.87 -3.48
C ALA A 581 -20.73 -12.95 -4.58
N LEU A 582 -19.86 -12.11 -5.16
CA LEU A 582 -20.24 -11.04 -6.08
C LEU A 582 -20.25 -11.52 -7.53
N TYR A 583 -21.30 -11.23 -8.30
CA TYR A 583 -21.32 -11.47 -9.74
C TYR A 583 -21.24 -10.17 -10.52
N GLY A 584 -20.21 -9.99 -11.33
CA GLY A 584 -19.98 -8.77 -12.10
C GLY A 584 -20.62 -8.86 -13.47
N ILE A 585 -21.76 -8.18 -13.69
CA ILE A 585 -22.50 -8.24 -14.95
C ILE A 585 -22.13 -7.01 -15.80
N MET A 586 -21.47 -7.28 -16.94
CA MET A 586 -21.02 -6.32 -17.94
C MET A 586 -21.87 -6.42 -19.20
N CYS A 587 -22.08 -5.30 -19.90
CA CYS A 587 -22.60 -5.32 -21.26
C CYS A 587 -21.73 -4.53 -22.25
N PHE A 588 -21.82 -4.91 -23.52
CA PHE A 588 -21.10 -4.37 -24.67
C PHE A 588 -22.10 -4.08 -25.77
N PHE A 589 -22.04 -2.86 -26.32
CA PHE A 589 -23.02 -2.38 -27.28
C PHE A 589 -22.43 -1.26 -28.13
N GLN A 590 -23.12 -0.88 -29.20
CA GLN A 590 -22.77 0.29 -30.00
C GLN A 590 -23.58 1.51 -29.57
N ASP A 591 -22.96 2.67 -29.42
CA ASP A 591 -23.72 3.92 -29.24
C ASP A 591 -24.37 4.39 -30.56
N GLU A 592 -25.18 5.45 -30.49
CA GLU A 592 -25.82 6.07 -31.68
C GLU A 592 -24.82 6.57 -32.73
N LYS A 593 -23.54 6.76 -32.36
CA LYS A 593 -22.43 7.12 -33.26
C LYS A 593 -21.70 5.88 -33.79
N ASN A 594 -22.30 4.69 -33.60
CA ASN A 594 -21.79 3.36 -33.92
C ASN A 594 -20.42 3.04 -33.26
N LYS A 595 -20.05 3.73 -32.17
CA LYS A 595 -18.79 3.46 -31.46
C LYS A 595 -18.99 2.36 -30.42
N PRO A 596 -18.09 1.37 -30.31
CA PRO A 596 -18.21 0.32 -29.29
C PRO A 596 -18.08 0.92 -27.88
N ARG A 597 -19.01 0.54 -27.02
CA ARG A 597 -19.09 0.93 -25.60
C ARG A 597 -19.20 -0.31 -24.73
N LYS A 598 -18.79 -0.16 -23.48
CA LYS A 598 -18.95 -1.15 -22.41
C LYS A 598 -19.41 -0.46 -21.13
N ILE A 599 -20.30 -1.09 -20.37
CA ILE A 599 -20.65 -0.68 -19.01
C ILE A 599 -20.91 -1.87 -18.10
N VAL A 600 -20.76 -1.67 -16.79
CA VAL A 600 -21.33 -2.54 -15.76
C VAL A 600 -22.84 -2.28 -15.69
N LEU A 601 -23.65 -3.33 -15.72
CA LEU A 601 -25.09 -3.29 -15.43
C LEU A 601 -25.38 -3.47 -13.94
N GLY A 602 -24.70 -4.41 -13.29
CA GLY A 602 -24.90 -4.71 -11.87
C GLY A 602 -23.75 -5.51 -11.26
N VAL A 603 -23.71 -5.53 -9.93
CA VAL A 603 -22.81 -6.40 -9.15
C VAL A 603 -23.58 -7.10 -8.00
N PRO A 604 -24.60 -7.93 -8.28
CA PRO A 604 -25.40 -8.62 -7.25
C PRO A 604 -24.60 -9.60 -6.38
N GLU A 605 -25.13 -9.93 -5.19
CA GLU A 605 -24.62 -10.99 -4.32
C GLU A 605 -25.41 -12.30 -4.48
N VAL A 606 -24.75 -13.35 -5.00
CA VAL A 606 -25.30 -14.71 -4.98
C VAL A 606 -25.09 -15.30 -3.59
N SER A 607 -25.99 -14.98 -2.66
CA SER A 607 -25.95 -15.45 -1.26
C SER A 607 -26.29 -16.94 -1.07
N THR A 608 -26.78 -17.60 -2.12
CA THR A 608 -27.21 -19.01 -2.12
C THR A 608 -26.18 -19.94 -2.76
N ARG A 609 -26.51 -21.21 -3.01
CA ARG A 609 -25.63 -22.08 -3.82
C ARG A 609 -25.45 -21.48 -5.21
N HIS A 610 -24.20 -21.44 -5.68
CA HIS A 610 -23.78 -21.06 -7.04
C HIS A 610 -24.23 -22.08 -8.11
N SER A 611 -25.52 -22.36 -8.18
CA SER A 611 -26.15 -23.17 -9.23
C SER A 611 -26.44 -22.30 -10.45
N GLY A 612 -26.43 -22.88 -11.64
CA GLY A 612 -26.73 -22.15 -12.88
C GLY A 612 -28.09 -21.46 -12.86
N THR A 613 -29.11 -22.06 -12.22
CA THR A 613 -30.44 -21.46 -12.04
C THR A 613 -30.41 -20.17 -11.23
N ASN A 614 -29.62 -20.13 -10.15
CA ASN A 614 -29.54 -18.96 -9.29
C ASN A 614 -28.74 -17.84 -9.95
N ILE A 615 -27.66 -18.19 -10.66
CA ILE A 615 -26.89 -17.24 -11.47
C ILE A 615 -27.76 -16.64 -12.58
N ALA A 616 -28.57 -17.48 -13.25
CA ALA A 616 -29.50 -17.03 -14.28
C ALA A 616 -30.57 -16.08 -13.74
N ALA A 617 -31.13 -16.35 -12.56
CA ALA A 617 -32.15 -15.49 -11.94
C ALA A 617 -31.63 -14.06 -11.71
N GLU A 618 -30.46 -13.90 -11.09
CA GLU A 618 -29.84 -12.58 -10.85
C GLU A 618 -29.50 -11.85 -12.16
N VAL A 619 -29.01 -12.58 -13.17
CA VAL A 619 -28.68 -12.00 -14.49
C VAL A 619 -29.95 -11.53 -15.22
N LEU A 620 -31.02 -12.32 -15.17
CA LEU A 620 -32.32 -11.97 -15.76
C LEU A 620 -32.97 -10.79 -15.02
N GLU A 621 -32.97 -10.76 -13.69
CA GLU A 621 -33.50 -9.62 -12.92
C GLU A 621 -32.78 -8.31 -13.28
N ILE A 622 -31.45 -8.34 -13.42
CA ILE A 622 -30.69 -7.17 -13.85
C ILE A 622 -31.06 -6.77 -15.29
N ILE A 623 -31.10 -7.69 -16.26
CA ILE A 623 -31.52 -7.45 -17.65
C ILE A 623 -32.92 -6.83 -17.72
N ASP A 624 -33.84 -7.33 -16.91
CA ASP A 624 -35.22 -6.88 -16.81
C ASP A 624 -35.29 -5.47 -16.21
N SER A 625 -34.50 -5.19 -15.18
CA SER A 625 -34.43 -3.86 -14.55
C SER A 625 -33.88 -2.76 -15.47
N TYR A 626 -33.21 -3.12 -16.57
CA TYR A 626 -32.81 -2.18 -17.63
C TYR A 626 -33.79 -2.15 -18.82
N GLY A 627 -34.78 -3.04 -18.86
CA GLY A 627 -35.76 -3.11 -19.94
C GLY A 627 -35.15 -3.42 -21.31
N ILE A 628 -34.15 -4.33 -21.34
CA ILE A 628 -33.37 -4.65 -22.56
C ILE A 628 -33.53 -6.10 -23.05
N LYS A 629 -34.49 -6.88 -22.51
CA LYS A 629 -34.74 -8.30 -22.88
C LYS A 629 -34.69 -8.54 -24.41
N ASN A 630 -35.39 -7.69 -25.17
CA ASN A 630 -35.54 -7.78 -26.63
C ASN A 630 -34.33 -7.29 -27.44
N LYS A 631 -33.27 -6.81 -26.78
CA LYS A 631 -32.00 -6.40 -27.41
C LYS A 631 -30.82 -7.27 -27.02
N ILE A 632 -31.02 -8.31 -26.20
CA ILE A 632 -29.94 -9.19 -25.76
C ILE A 632 -29.35 -9.94 -26.97
N GLY A 633 -28.04 -9.79 -27.14
CA GLY A 633 -27.25 -10.37 -28.22
C GLY A 633 -26.65 -11.71 -27.84
N TYR A 634 -25.39 -11.69 -27.42
CA TYR A 634 -24.56 -12.89 -27.17
C TYR A 634 -23.86 -12.78 -25.81
N PHE A 635 -23.53 -13.92 -25.21
CA PHE A 635 -22.95 -14.00 -23.87
C PHE A 635 -21.53 -14.57 -23.91
N THR A 636 -20.53 -13.81 -23.45
CA THR A 636 -19.15 -14.31 -23.33
C THR A 636 -18.86 -14.69 -21.89
N LEU A 637 -18.77 -15.99 -21.61
CA LEU A 637 -18.64 -16.53 -20.26
C LEU A 637 -17.41 -17.44 -20.13
N ASP A 638 -16.96 -17.68 -18.90
CA ASP A 638 -15.93 -18.68 -18.61
C ASP A 638 -16.39 -20.11 -18.97
N ASN A 639 -15.57 -21.13 -18.75
CA ASN A 639 -15.90 -22.52 -19.10
C ASN A 639 -16.40 -23.38 -17.93
N ALA A 640 -16.89 -22.76 -16.85
CA ALA A 640 -17.52 -23.50 -15.76
C ALA A 640 -18.85 -24.15 -16.19
N GLU A 641 -19.11 -25.37 -15.73
CA GLU A 641 -20.33 -26.15 -16.05
C GLU A 641 -21.62 -25.46 -15.57
N ASN A 642 -21.54 -24.70 -14.47
CA ASN A 642 -22.66 -23.90 -13.96
C ASN A 642 -23.16 -22.88 -14.99
N ASN A 643 -22.27 -22.38 -15.87
CA ASN A 643 -22.63 -21.43 -16.92
C ASN A 643 -23.34 -22.11 -18.11
N ASP A 644 -23.18 -23.42 -18.33
CA ASP A 644 -23.99 -24.17 -19.31
C ASP A 644 -25.44 -24.27 -18.81
N SER A 645 -25.60 -24.57 -17.52
CA SER A 645 -26.92 -24.59 -16.86
C SER A 645 -27.56 -23.19 -16.80
N ALA A 646 -26.78 -22.14 -16.52
CA ALA A 646 -27.28 -20.76 -16.50
C ALA A 646 -27.76 -20.31 -17.89
N MET A 647 -26.99 -20.58 -18.95
CA MET A 647 -27.37 -20.22 -20.31
C MET A 647 -28.60 -20.98 -20.81
N ALA A 648 -28.81 -22.23 -20.38
CA ALA A 648 -30.05 -22.96 -20.68
C ALA A 648 -31.30 -22.27 -20.09
N VAL A 649 -31.21 -21.76 -18.86
CA VAL A 649 -32.30 -21.01 -18.21
C VAL A 649 -32.50 -19.65 -18.87
N ILE A 650 -31.43 -18.88 -19.08
CA ILE A 650 -31.48 -17.56 -19.73
C ILE A 650 -32.08 -17.68 -21.14
N GLY A 651 -31.68 -18.69 -21.91
CA GLY A 651 -32.23 -18.93 -23.25
C GLY A 651 -33.71 -19.31 -23.24
N GLY A 652 -34.15 -20.13 -22.27
CA GLY A 652 -35.56 -20.46 -22.10
C GLY A 652 -36.44 -19.23 -21.81
N GLU A 653 -35.98 -18.34 -20.94
CA GLU A 653 -36.72 -17.12 -20.56
C GLU A 653 -36.66 -16.00 -21.61
N LEU A 654 -35.60 -15.94 -22.42
CA LEU A 654 -35.43 -14.94 -23.48
C LEU A 654 -35.81 -15.44 -24.90
N GLY A 655 -36.20 -16.70 -25.05
CA GLY A 655 -36.71 -17.27 -26.29
C GLY A 655 -35.65 -17.66 -27.33
N PHE A 656 -34.44 -18.04 -26.91
CA PHE A 656 -33.35 -18.47 -27.80
C PHE A 656 -32.61 -19.71 -27.28
N ASP A 657 -31.86 -20.41 -28.14
CA ASP A 657 -30.95 -21.48 -27.67
C ASP A 657 -29.72 -20.85 -26.98
N GLY A 658 -29.63 -21.07 -25.67
CA GLY A 658 -28.53 -20.61 -24.84
C GLY A 658 -27.14 -21.12 -25.26
N ARG A 659 -27.07 -22.28 -25.94
CA ARG A 659 -25.80 -22.78 -26.51
C ARG A 659 -25.37 -21.96 -27.71
N LYS A 660 -26.24 -21.79 -28.72
CA LYS A 660 -25.97 -20.94 -29.89
C LYS A 660 -25.60 -19.50 -29.50
N ARG A 661 -26.12 -19.00 -28.38
CA ARG A 661 -25.89 -17.61 -27.91
C ARG A 661 -24.71 -17.45 -26.93
N ARG A 662 -23.98 -18.50 -26.58
CA ARG A 662 -22.82 -18.45 -25.66
C ARG A 662 -21.47 -18.53 -26.37
N GLY A 663 -20.69 -17.46 -26.31
CA GLY A 663 -19.26 -17.47 -26.55
C GLY A 663 -18.49 -18.04 -25.36
N ARG A 664 -17.54 -18.95 -25.62
CA ARG A 664 -16.58 -19.46 -24.65
C ARG A 664 -15.43 -18.47 -24.49
N CYS A 665 -15.11 -18.04 -23.26
CA CYS A 665 -14.04 -17.09 -22.98
C CYS A 665 -12.67 -17.65 -23.36
N PHE A 666 -12.03 -17.05 -24.36
CA PHE A 666 -10.78 -17.56 -24.92
C PHE A 666 -9.62 -17.50 -23.93
N GLY A 667 -9.51 -16.46 -23.10
CA GLY A 667 -8.49 -16.36 -22.06
C GLY A 667 -8.58 -17.47 -21.02
N HIS A 668 -9.80 -17.92 -20.68
CA HIS A 668 -10.00 -19.06 -19.80
C HIS A 668 -9.56 -20.38 -20.49
N ILE A 669 -9.84 -20.55 -21.79
CA ILE A 669 -9.36 -21.69 -22.59
C ILE A 669 -7.84 -21.73 -22.61
N LEU A 670 -7.19 -20.58 -22.86
CA LEU A 670 -5.74 -20.46 -22.84
C LEU A 670 -5.13 -20.73 -21.46
N ASN A 671 -5.79 -20.32 -20.37
CA ASN A 671 -5.41 -20.69 -19.01
C ASN A 671 -5.51 -22.20 -18.76
N LEU A 672 -6.59 -22.86 -19.18
CA LEU A 672 -6.75 -24.31 -19.04
C LEU A 672 -5.70 -25.10 -19.82
N SER A 673 -5.38 -24.67 -21.05
CA SER A 673 -4.33 -25.29 -21.86
C SER A 673 -2.94 -25.04 -21.27
N ALA A 674 -2.62 -23.80 -20.86
CA ALA A 674 -1.34 -23.48 -20.23
C ALA A 674 -1.13 -24.22 -18.90
N LYS A 675 -2.19 -24.43 -18.11
CA LYS A 675 -2.13 -25.26 -16.89
C LYS A 675 -1.91 -26.74 -17.21
N ALA A 676 -2.52 -27.28 -18.27
CA ALA A 676 -2.25 -28.64 -18.74
C ALA A 676 -0.81 -28.81 -19.27
N LEU A 677 -0.25 -27.77 -19.91
CA LEU A 677 1.14 -27.72 -20.35
C LEU A 677 2.15 -27.61 -19.17
N LEU A 678 1.79 -26.89 -18.11
CA LEU A 678 2.66 -26.71 -16.95
C LEU A 678 2.62 -27.89 -15.97
N PHE A 679 1.43 -28.41 -15.68
CA PHE A 679 1.22 -29.38 -14.59
C PHE A 679 0.78 -30.77 -15.06
N GLY A 680 0.51 -30.96 -16.34
CA GLY A 680 0.04 -32.23 -16.90
C GLY A 680 -1.41 -32.55 -16.53
N SER A 681 -1.69 -33.81 -16.22
CA SER A 681 -3.04 -34.30 -15.93
C SER A 681 -3.61 -33.76 -14.61
N ASN A 682 -4.90 -33.44 -14.64
CA ASN A 682 -5.72 -32.96 -13.52
C ASN A 682 -5.10 -31.80 -12.72
N PRO A 683 -4.83 -30.63 -13.34
CA PRO A 683 -4.28 -29.46 -12.65
C PRO A 683 -5.22 -28.91 -11.56
N GLU A 684 -6.54 -29.01 -11.73
CA GLU A 684 -7.51 -28.59 -10.71
C GLU A 684 -7.45 -29.47 -9.45
N ALA A 685 -7.24 -30.78 -9.60
CA ALA A 685 -7.07 -31.69 -8.47
C ALA A 685 -5.76 -31.45 -7.71
N PHE A 686 -4.73 -30.97 -8.42
CA PHE A 686 -3.47 -30.52 -7.84
C PHE A 686 -3.65 -29.23 -7.04
N GLU A 687 -4.26 -28.21 -7.65
CA GLU A 687 -4.52 -26.92 -6.98
C GLU A 687 -5.41 -27.08 -5.73
N ASN A 688 -6.41 -27.98 -5.78
CA ASN A 688 -7.24 -28.30 -4.62
C ASN A 688 -6.49 -29.02 -3.48
N GLN A 689 -5.33 -29.63 -3.73
CA GLN A 689 -4.47 -30.22 -2.70
C GLN A 689 -3.54 -29.19 -2.03
N LEU A 690 -3.37 -28.00 -2.62
CA LEU A 690 -2.55 -26.90 -2.11
C LEU A 690 -3.35 -26.02 -1.14
N SER A 691 -3.74 -26.56 0.02
CA SER A 691 -4.65 -25.89 0.95
C SER A 691 -3.96 -24.86 1.88
N GLY A 692 -3.51 -23.74 1.31
CA GLY A 692 -3.58 -22.37 1.86
C GLY A 692 -2.98 -22.02 3.24
N ALA A 693 -2.38 -22.94 3.99
CA ALA A 693 -1.86 -22.69 5.34
C ALA A 693 -0.56 -23.44 5.70
N ALA A 694 -0.18 -24.45 4.91
CA ALA A 694 0.82 -25.45 5.32
C ALA A 694 2.07 -25.52 4.42
N ALA A 695 2.32 -24.49 3.59
CA ALA A 695 3.22 -24.40 2.43
C ALA A 695 4.73 -24.74 2.61
N LEU A 696 5.11 -25.45 3.66
CA LEU A 696 6.42 -26.06 3.93
C LEU A 696 6.30 -27.57 4.22
N SER A 697 5.09 -28.14 4.20
CA SER A 697 4.85 -29.55 4.44
C SER A 697 5.66 -30.39 3.44
N GLU A 698 6.28 -31.45 3.94
CA GLU A 698 7.07 -32.37 3.11
C GLU A 698 6.20 -32.96 1.99
N THR A 699 4.92 -33.17 2.29
CA THR A 699 3.86 -33.55 1.35
C THR A 699 3.64 -32.54 0.21
N GLU A 700 3.49 -31.24 0.47
CA GLU A 700 3.28 -30.25 -0.61
C GLU A 700 4.55 -30.04 -1.44
N HIS A 701 5.71 -30.01 -0.79
CA HIS A 701 7.00 -29.93 -1.47
C HIS A 701 7.20 -31.13 -2.43
N ASP A 702 6.80 -32.34 -2.02
CA ASP A 702 6.83 -33.53 -2.87
C ASP A 702 5.76 -33.52 -3.98
N LEU A 703 4.57 -32.98 -3.71
CA LEU A 703 3.53 -32.79 -4.72
C LEU A 703 4.00 -31.86 -5.84
N TRP A 704 4.66 -30.75 -5.49
CA TRP A 704 5.30 -29.86 -6.46
C TRP A 704 6.44 -30.56 -7.21
N ARG A 705 7.35 -31.24 -6.51
CA ARG A 705 8.48 -31.97 -7.12
C ARG A 705 8.04 -32.96 -8.20
N ARG A 706 6.91 -33.65 -7.98
CA ARG A 706 6.28 -34.59 -8.93
C ARG A 706 5.71 -33.94 -10.20
N ARG A 707 5.63 -32.61 -10.29
CA ARG A 707 5.27 -31.86 -11.50
C ARG A 707 6.47 -31.55 -12.41
N GLY A 708 7.65 -32.12 -12.13
CA GLY A 708 8.83 -32.01 -12.99
C GLY A 708 9.56 -30.67 -12.88
N PRO A 709 10.20 -30.17 -13.95
CA PRO A 709 11.07 -28.98 -13.92
C PRO A 709 10.41 -27.73 -13.32
N VAL A 710 9.14 -27.48 -13.65
CA VAL A 710 8.39 -26.32 -13.14
C VAL A 710 8.20 -26.39 -11.63
N GLY A 711 7.87 -27.57 -11.10
CA GLY A 711 7.63 -27.74 -9.67
C GLY A 711 8.90 -27.81 -8.82
N LYS A 712 10.00 -28.36 -9.36
CA LYS A 712 11.35 -28.18 -8.79
C LYS A 712 11.70 -26.69 -8.69
N LEU A 713 11.41 -25.91 -9.74
CA LEU A 713 11.67 -24.47 -9.75
C LEU A 713 10.80 -23.71 -8.73
N HIS A 714 9.50 -24.04 -8.61
CA HIS A 714 8.62 -23.47 -7.59
C HIS A 714 9.22 -23.68 -6.19
N ASN A 715 9.58 -24.93 -5.83
CA ASN A 715 10.20 -25.24 -4.54
C ASN A 715 11.49 -24.42 -4.31
N LEU A 716 12.38 -24.35 -5.30
CA LEU A 716 13.61 -23.56 -5.24
C LEU A 716 13.34 -22.07 -4.98
N VAL A 717 12.34 -21.50 -5.66
CA VAL A 717 11.97 -20.08 -5.54
C VAL A 717 11.33 -19.81 -4.18
N VAL A 718 10.43 -20.67 -3.70
CA VAL A 718 9.79 -20.55 -2.38
C VAL A 718 10.79 -20.70 -1.22
N ASP A 719 11.76 -21.61 -1.33
CA ASP A 719 12.84 -21.77 -0.34
C ASP A 719 13.72 -20.51 -0.25
N ILE A 720 14.04 -19.87 -1.38
CA ILE A 720 14.85 -18.64 -1.42
C ILE A 720 14.06 -17.43 -0.89
N ASP A 721 12.76 -17.31 -1.23
CA ASP A 721 11.91 -16.18 -0.82
C ASP A 721 11.72 -16.11 0.70
N ARG A 722 11.63 -17.28 1.34
CA ARG A 722 11.42 -17.43 2.78
C ARG A 722 12.71 -17.45 3.60
N SER A 723 13.87 -17.49 2.95
CA SER A 723 15.16 -17.52 3.62
C SER A 723 15.94 -16.25 3.32
N ASP A 724 15.99 -15.35 4.31
CA ASP A 724 16.83 -14.15 4.24
C ASP A 724 18.28 -14.51 3.87
N VAL A 725 18.81 -15.61 4.43
CA VAL A 725 20.17 -16.10 4.13
C VAL A 725 20.36 -16.41 2.65
N LEU A 726 19.43 -17.17 2.03
CA LEU A 726 19.52 -17.50 0.60
C LEU A 726 19.28 -16.25 -0.28
N SER A 727 18.34 -15.40 0.12
CA SER A 727 18.05 -14.13 -0.57
C SER A 727 19.24 -13.14 -0.52
N TYR A 728 19.93 -13.00 0.60
CA TYR A 728 21.15 -12.20 0.71
C TYR A 728 22.33 -12.85 -0.02
N LEU A 729 22.48 -14.17 0.04
CA LEU A 729 23.54 -14.89 -0.69
C LEU A 729 23.37 -14.74 -2.21
N LEU A 730 22.14 -14.87 -2.73
CA LEU A 730 21.82 -14.66 -4.15
C LEU A 730 22.08 -13.22 -4.60
N ARG A 731 21.80 -12.22 -3.75
CA ARG A 731 22.14 -10.82 -4.03
C ARG A 731 23.65 -10.57 -4.00
N GLY A 732 24.37 -11.15 -3.03
CA GLY A 732 25.82 -11.02 -2.91
C GLY A 732 26.59 -11.67 -4.05
N VAL A 733 26.14 -12.84 -4.53
CA VAL A 733 26.68 -13.51 -5.73
C VAL A 733 26.49 -12.64 -6.97
N GLN A 734 25.29 -12.06 -7.17
CA GLN A 734 25.03 -11.12 -8.26
C GLN A 734 25.88 -9.85 -8.16
N GLN A 735 25.99 -9.25 -6.97
CA GLN A 735 26.74 -8.00 -6.78
C GLN A 735 28.23 -8.21 -7.08
N ALA A 736 28.82 -9.31 -6.61
CA ALA A 736 30.22 -9.63 -6.86
C ALA A 736 30.56 -9.77 -8.36
N ASP A 737 29.66 -10.37 -9.16
CA ASP A 737 29.79 -10.48 -10.61
C ASP A 737 29.60 -9.11 -11.31
N MET A 738 28.59 -8.34 -10.88
CA MET A 738 28.34 -7.00 -11.40
C MET A 738 29.52 -6.05 -11.15
N ASP A 739 30.11 -6.07 -9.96
CA ASP A 739 31.25 -5.24 -9.56
C ASP A 739 32.53 -5.58 -10.35
N GLN A 740 32.70 -6.86 -10.72
CA GLN A 740 33.81 -7.36 -11.54
C GLN A 740 33.62 -7.06 -13.05
N SER A 741 32.43 -6.64 -13.48
CA SER A 741 32.15 -6.38 -14.89
C SER A 741 32.84 -5.12 -15.42
N ILE A 742 33.48 -5.27 -16.58
CA ILE A 742 34.18 -4.18 -17.29
C ILE A 742 33.17 -3.09 -17.73
N ASP A 743 31.96 -3.47 -18.15
CA ASP A 743 30.92 -2.54 -18.62
C ASP A 743 30.34 -1.69 -17.46
N PRO A 744 30.49 -0.34 -17.47
CA PRO A 744 29.89 0.55 -16.47
C PRO A 744 28.36 0.41 -16.38
N ARG A 745 27.67 0.04 -17.47
CA ARG A 745 26.21 -0.18 -17.51
C ARG A 745 25.77 -1.48 -16.83
N VAL A 746 26.71 -2.38 -16.54
CA VAL A 746 26.46 -3.59 -15.73
C VAL A 746 26.72 -3.29 -14.27
N ARG A 747 27.84 -2.61 -13.95
CA ARG A 747 28.14 -2.13 -12.58
C ARG A 747 27.07 -1.21 -11.99
N ALA A 748 26.39 -0.43 -12.82
CA ALA A 748 25.28 0.44 -12.39
C ALA A 748 23.94 -0.31 -12.16
N ARG A 749 23.85 -1.62 -12.41
CA ARG A 749 22.63 -2.41 -12.17
C ARG A 749 22.51 -2.77 -10.69
N LYS A 750 21.29 -3.09 -10.28
CA LYS A 750 21.00 -3.63 -8.94
C LYS A 750 20.72 -5.13 -9.05
N PRO A 751 21.13 -5.94 -8.05
CA PRO A 751 20.77 -7.35 -7.98
C PRO A 751 19.26 -7.57 -8.12
N LEU A 752 18.90 -8.59 -8.90
CA LEU A 752 17.51 -8.97 -9.14
C LEU A 752 17.05 -9.95 -8.05
N ASN A 753 15.88 -9.69 -7.50
CA ASN A 753 15.16 -10.68 -6.70
C ASN A 753 14.60 -11.79 -7.61
N ILE A 754 14.30 -12.95 -7.02
CA ILE A 754 13.37 -13.93 -7.58
C ILE A 754 11.96 -13.34 -7.76
N VAL A 755 11.10 -14.07 -8.46
CA VAL A 755 9.68 -13.77 -8.62
C VAL A 755 8.93 -15.04 -8.24
N VAL A 756 8.20 -15.00 -7.12
CA VAL A 756 7.31 -16.09 -6.71
C VAL A 756 6.07 -16.07 -7.59
N ASP A 757 5.61 -17.25 -7.96
CA ASP A 757 4.36 -17.47 -8.66
C ASP A 757 3.14 -17.33 -7.74
N ASN A 758 1.95 -17.27 -8.35
CA ASN A 758 0.66 -17.37 -7.66
C ASN A 758 -0.03 -18.62 -8.21
N ASP A 759 -0.39 -19.54 -7.32
CA ASP A 759 -0.96 -20.86 -7.60
C ASP A 759 -2.13 -20.82 -8.60
N THR A 760 -2.84 -19.69 -8.69
CA THR A 760 -4.03 -19.55 -9.52
C THR A 760 -3.78 -19.24 -10.99
N ARG A 761 -2.62 -18.67 -11.40
CA ARG A 761 -2.45 -18.04 -12.75
C ARG A 761 -1.14 -18.41 -13.46
N TRP A 762 -1.25 -19.00 -14.66
CA TRP A 762 -0.09 -19.42 -15.47
C TRP A 762 0.88 -18.29 -15.86
N LEU A 763 0.40 -17.03 -15.97
CA LEU A 763 1.27 -15.89 -16.28
C LEU A 763 2.31 -15.63 -15.17
N SER A 764 1.99 -15.89 -13.90
CA SER A 764 2.99 -15.77 -12.83
C SER A 764 4.03 -16.89 -12.87
N GLN A 765 3.65 -18.10 -13.27
CA GLN A 765 4.58 -19.20 -13.56
C GLN A 765 5.56 -18.79 -14.67
N LEU A 766 5.07 -18.23 -15.78
CA LEU A 766 5.93 -17.71 -16.86
C LEU A 766 6.91 -16.62 -16.37
N TYR A 767 6.47 -15.71 -15.50
CA TYR A 767 7.34 -14.67 -14.96
C TYR A 767 8.37 -15.21 -13.96
N MET A 768 8.03 -16.22 -13.16
CA MET A 768 8.96 -16.98 -12.32
C MET A 768 10.02 -17.66 -13.21
N ILE A 769 9.61 -18.45 -14.20
CA ILE A 769 10.51 -19.17 -15.12
C ILE A 769 11.47 -18.21 -15.82
N ARG A 770 10.96 -17.13 -16.42
CA ARG A 770 11.80 -16.11 -17.08
C ARG A 770 12.73 -15.35 -16.12
N ARG A 771 12.37 -15.22 -14.83
CA ARG A 771 13.27 -14.66 -13.82
C ARG A 771 14.36 -15.66 -13.45
N ALA A 772 14.00 -16.92 -13.26
CA ALA A 772 14.91 -18.00 -12.92
C ALA A 772 15.95 -18.25 -14.00
N ILE A 773 15.57 -18.31 -15.28
CA ILE A 773 16.50 -18.45 -16.42
C ILE A 773 17.55 -17.31 -16.41
N LYS A 774 17.14 -16.07 -16.13
CA LYS A 774 18.06 -14.92 -16.00
C LYS A 774 18.95 -14.98 -14.76
N LEU A 775 18.58 -15.76 -13.75
CA LEU A 775 19.30 -15.93 -12.49
C LEU A 775 20.10 -17.24 -12.43
N ARG A 776 19.91 -18.18 -13.37
CA ARG A 776 20.57 -19.51 -13.47
C ARG A 776 22.05 -19.49 -13.04
N PRO A 777 22.96 -18.69 -13.64
CA PRO A 777 24.38 -18.70 -13.26
C PRO A 777 24.64 -18.29 -11.80
N PHE A 778 23.78 -17.46 -11.22
CA PHE A 778 23.88 -17.02 -9.82
C PHE A 778 23.21 -18.00 -8.85
N LEU A 779 22.16 -18.70 -9.29
CA LEU A 779 21.47 -19.73 -8.51
C LEU A 779 22.39 -20.94 -8.27
N ASP A 780 23.07 -21.43 -9.30
CA ASP A 780 23.98 -22.57 -9.18
C ASP A 780 25.15 -22.27 -8.21
N VAL A 781 25.74 -21.08 -8.32
CA VAL A 781 26.81 -20.60 -7.41
C VAL A 781 26.27 -20.38 -5.98
N MET A 782 25.04 -19.88 -5.83
CA MET A 782 24.40 -19.69 -4.53
C MET A 782 24.15 -21.03 -3.83
N ILE A 783 23.61 -22.03 -4.54
CA ILE A 783 23.40 -23.38 -4.01
C ILE A 783 24.73 -24.03 -3.62
N LEU A 784 25.77 -23.89 -4.45
CA LEU A 784 27.11 -24.40 -4.14
C LEU A 784 27.69 -23.77 -2.86
N LYS A 785 27.65 -22.44 -2.73
CA LYS A 785 28.12 -21.72 -1.54
C LYS A 785 27.31 -22.09 -0.29
N HIS A 786 25.99 -22.22 -0.41
CA HIS A 786 25.13 -22.63 0.69
C HIS A 786 25.44 -24.06 1.16
N LYS A 787 25.65 -25.00 0.22
CA LYS A 787 26.08 -26.37 0.53
C LYS A 787 27.44 -26.40 1.23
N GLN A 788 28.42 -25.63 0.74
CA GLN A 788 29.75 -25.53 1.35
C GLN A 788 29.69 -24.99 2.79
N ALA A 789 28.92 -23.92 3.03
CA ALA A 789 28.70 -23.38 4.37
C ALA A 789 28.06 -24.42 5.30
N TRP A 790 26.98 -25.07 4.86
CA TRP A 790 26.31 -26.12 5.64
C TRP A 790 27.23 -27.31 5.96
N GLU A 791 28.04 -27.77 5.00
CA GLU A 791 29.03 -28.82 5.24
C GLU A 791 30.11 -28.38 6.24
N GLN A 792 30.55 -27.12 6.19
CA GLN A 792 31.54 -26.57 7.13
C GLN A 792 30.98 -26.52 8.56
N ASP A 793 29.74 -26.07 8.74
CA ASP A 793 29.06 -26.04 10.04
C ASP A 793 28.81 -27.45 10.61
N ASN A 794 28.57 -28.45 9.75
CA ASN A 794 28.17 -29.81 10.13
C ASN A 794 29.30 -30.86 10.14
N ARG A 795 30.55 -30.50 9.82
CA ARG A 795 31.72 -31.37 9.98
C ARG A 795 32.20 -31.40 11.43
N SER A 796 32.65 -32.57 11.89
CA SER A 796 33.20 -32.77 13.22
C SER A 796 34.65 -32.30 13.29
N LYS A 797 34.89 -31.23 14.06
CA LYS A 797 36.23 -30.64 14.32
C LYS A 797 37.27 -31.64 14.89
N ARG A 798 36.84 -32.77 15.46
CA ARG A 798 37.72 -33.84 15.97
C ARG A 798 38.00 -35.00 15.01
N THR A 799 37.14 -35.23 14.02
CA THR A 799 37.20 -36.47 13.19
C THR A 799 37.10 -36.22 11.68
N GLY A 800 36.81 -34.99 11.24
CA GLY A 800 36.58 -34.64 9.83
C GLY A 800 35.27 -35.19 9.23
N LEU A 801 34.61 -36.13 9.92
CA LEU A 801 33.36 -36.77 9.51
C LEU A 801 32.13 -35.90 9.81
N MET A 802 31.06 -36.07 9.03
CA MET A 802 29.79 -35.38 9.24
C MET A 802 29.12 -35.80 10.56
N ARG A 803 28.46 -34.87 11.25
CA ARG A 803 27.65 -35.17 12.45
C ARG A 803 26.52 -36.14 12.11
N ARG A 804 26.26 -37.16 12.94
CA ARG A 804 25.17 -38.14 12.74
C ARG A 804 23.76 -37.54 12.73
N SER A 805 23.60 -36.31 13.23
CA SER A 805 22.34 -35.56 13.25
C SER A 805 22.23 -34.53 12.11
N ALA A 806 23.21 -34.44 11.22
CA ALA A 806 23.22 -33.44 10.15
C ALA A 806 22.22 -33.82 9.04
N VAL A 807 21.13 -33.05 8.92
CA VAL A 807 20.16 -33.17 7.83
C VAL A 807 20.50 -32.13 6.76
N GLN A 808 20.71 -32.60 5.53
CA GLN A 808 21.07 -31.75 4.39
C GLN A 808 19.88 -30.85 3.98
N PRO A 809 20.08 -29.54 3.73
CA PRO A 809 18.99 -28.65 3.31
C PRO A 809 18.30 -29.14 2.04
N ARG A 810 16.99 -28.97 1.94
CA ARG A 810 16.17 -29.48 0.81
C ARG A 810 16.70 -29.03 -0.55
N ILE A 811 17.03 -27.74 -0.68
CA ILE A 811 17.68 -27.11 -1.85
C ILE A 811 19.03 -27.76 -2.26
N CYS A 812 19.71 -28.41 -1.33
CA CYS A 812 21.00 -29.08 -1.55
C CYS A 812 20.84 -30.57 -1.94
N LEU A 813 19.65 -31.16 -1.85
CA LEU A 813 19.40 -32.57 -2.23
C LEU A 813 19.34 -32.68 -3.77
N SER A 814 20.02 -33.68 -4.34
CA SER A 814 20.14 -33.88 -5.79
C SER A 814 18.79 -34.08 -6.49
N GLU A 815 17.83 -34.68 -5.80
CA GLU A 815 16.44 -34.90 -6.22
C GLU A 815 15.61 -33.60 -6.37
N ASN A 816 16.02 -32.52 -5.70
CA ASN A 816 15.35 -31.21 -5.75
C ASN A 816 16.03 -30.22 -6.71
N GLN A 817 17.23 -30.55 -7.18
CA GLN A 817 18.00 -29.68 -8.06
C GLN A 817 17.53 -29.78 -9.52
N LEU A 818 17.60 -28.63 -10.20
CA LEU A 818 17.36 -28.53 -11.64
C LEU A 818 18.64 -28.96 -12.37
N SER A 819 18.55 -30.08 -13.10
CA SER A 819 19.58 -30.51 -14.04
C SER A 819 19.62 -29.59 -15.26
N ASN A 820 20.68 -29.69 -16.08
CA ASN A 820 20.74 -28.96 -17.35
C ASN A 820 19.53 -29.26 -18.26
N LYS A 821 19.07 -30.52 -18.32
CA LYS A 821 17.85 -30.88 -19.05
C LYS A 821 16.60 -30.20 -18.48
N ASP A 822 16.47 -30.13 -17.15
CA ASP A 822 15.34 -29.43 -16.51
C ASP A 822 15.33 -27.94 -16.93
N TRP A 823 16.50 -27.29 -16.98
CA TRP A 823 16.64 -25.91 -17.45
C TRP A 823 16.31 -25.73 -18.94
N ASP A 824 16.78 -26.63 -19.80
CA ASP A 824 16.48 -26.59 -21.24
C ASP A 824 14.96 -26.73 -21.48
N VAL A 825 14.28 -27.62 -20.75
CA VAL A 825 12.81 -27.75 -20.75
C VAL A 825 12.13 -26.46 -20.26
N LEU A 826 12.65 -25.81 -19.21
CA LEU A 826 12.13 -24.52 -18.72
C LEU A 826 12.28 -23.40 -19.75
N GLU A 827 13.38 -23.38 -20.51
CA GLU A 827 13.59 -22.42 -21.61
C GLU A 827 12.59 -22.65 -22.75
N HIS A 828 12.36 -23.89 -23.18
CA HIS A 828 11.32 -24.21 -24.16
C HIS A 828 9.91 -23.88 -23.67
N LEU A 829 9.57 -24.20 -22.42
CA LEU A 829 8.27 -23.83 -21.82
C LEU A 829 8.10 -22.30 -21.78
N ALA A 830 9.14 -21.53 -21.45
CA ALA A 830 9.10 -20.06 -21.47
C ALA A 830 8.88 -19.48 -22.87
N THR A 831 9.35 -20.17 -23.92
CA THR A 831 9.06 -19.82 -25.32
C THR A 831 7.63 -20.17 -25.71
N ILE A 832 7.15 -21.39 -25.45
CA ILE A 832 5.78 -21.81 -25.77
C ILE A 832 4.77 -20.89 -25.08
N LEU A 833 4.91 -20.68 -23.77
CA LEU A 833 4.07 -19.78 -22.98
C LEU A 833 4.22 -18.31 -23.40
N GLY A 834 5.32 -17.94 -24.07
CA GLY A 834 5.47 -16.65 -24.73
C GLY A 834 4.50 -16.45 -25.89
N PHE A 835 4.18 -17.50 -26.67
CA PHE A 835 3.15 -17.44 -27.71
C PHE A 835 1.75 -17.27 -27.10
N TYR A 836 1.46 -17.97 -26.00
CA TYR A 836 0.23 -17.77 -25.22
C TYR A 836 0.12 -16.33 -24.70
N GLU A 837 1.23 -15.75 -24.23
CA GLU A 837 1.26 -14.40 -23.65
C GLU A 837 0.93 -13.32 -24.68
N VAL A 838 1.51 -13.39 -25.90
CA VAL A 838 1.20 -12.42 -26.96
C VAL A 838 -0.23 -12.58 -27.48
N THR A 839 -0.74 -13.81 -27.51
CA THR A 839 -2.13 -14.09 -27.92
C THR A 839 -3.11 -13.54 -26.88
N VAL A 840 -2.94 -13.84 -25.58
CA VAL A 840 -3.76 -13.26 -24.50
C VAL A 840 -3.68 -11.73 -24.50
N LYS A 841 -2.50 -11.13 -24.58
CA LYS A 841 -2.35 -9.65 -24.61
C LYS A 841 -3.01 -8.97 -25.81
N THR A 842 -3.28 -9.74 -26.86
CA THR A 842 -3.97 -9.27 -28.06
C THR A 842 -5.49 -9.43 -27.93
N LEU A 843 -5.95 -10.51 -27.30
CA LEU A 843 -7.37 -10.85 -27.17
C LEU A 843 -8.03 -10.43 -25.84
N GLU A 844 -7.26 -10.00 -24.84
CA GLU A 844 -7.80 -9.49 -23.57
C GLU A 844 -8.37 -8.06 -23.64
N GLY A 845 -8.36 -7.42 -24.81
CA GLY A 845 -8.87 -6.06 -24.97
C GLY A 845 -10.39 -5.95 -24.87
N ASP A 846 -10.91 -4.81 -25.28
CA ASP A 846 -12.32 -4.43 -25.15
C ASP A 846 -12.95 -3.89 -26.45
N GLY A 847 -12.34 -4.19 -27.61
CA GLY A 847 -12.70 -3.65 -28.92
C GLY A 847 -12.41 -2.15 -29.11
N ILE A 848 -12.11 -1.39 -28.06
CA ILE A 848 -11.97 0.07 -28.12
C ILE A 848 -10.58 0.46 -28.64
N GLN A 849 -10.58 1.19 -29.76
CA GLN A 849 -9.37 1.74 -30.36
C GLN A 849 -8.68 2.78 -29.47
N ARG A 850 -7.36 2.66 -29.27
CA ARG A 850 -6.56 3.59 -28.46
C ARG A 850 -5.21 3.92 -29.08
N LYS A 851 -4.75 5.16 -28.92
CA LYS A 851 -3.40 5.60 -29.32
C LYS A 851 -2.35 5.10 -28.34
N ARG A 852 -1.37 4.30 -28.81
CA ARG A 852 -0.23 3.81 -28.02
C ARG A 852 0.95 4.79 -27.99
N LYS A 853 1.88 4.55 -27.06
CA LYS A 853 3.14 5.33 -26.88
C LYS A 853 3.97 5.52 -28.16
N ARG A 854 3.90 4.58 -29.11
CA ARG A 854 4.58 4.66 -30.43
C ARG A 854 3.72 5.29 -31.55
N GLY A 855 2.62 5.97 -31.21
CA GLY A 855 1.80 6.75 -32.15
C GLY A 855 0.81 5.96 -33.02
N TRP A 856 0.75 4.63 -32.86
CA TRP A 856 -0.23 3.74 -33.52
C TRP A 856 -1.58 3.72 -32.79
N VAL A 857 -2.67 3.48 -33.52
CA VAL A 857 -4.04 3.30 -33.01
C VAL A 857 -4.57 1.95 -33.49
N GLY A 858 -5.13 1.15 -32.59
CA GLY A 858 -5.86 -0.06 -32.94
C GLY A 858 -6.68 -0.60 -31.77
N SER A 859 -7.58 -1.53 -32.08
CA SER A 859 -8.40 -2.28 -31.14
C SER A 859 -7.70 -3.59 -30.73
N TYR A 860 -8.01 -4.03 -29.52
CA TYR A 860 -7.60 -5.32 -28.96
C TYR A 860 -8.85 -6.03 -28.42
N GLY A 861 -8.83 -7.35 -28.31
CA GLY A 861 -10.03 -8.11 -27.95
C GLY A 861 -11.06 -8.12 -29.06
N ASN A 862 -10.62 -8.38 -30.29
CA ASN A 862 -11.51 -8.54 -31.43
C ASN A 862 -11.93 -10.02 -31.56
N ILE A 863 -13.21 -10.29 -31.83
CA ILE A 863 -13.72 -11.67 -31.86
C ILE A 863 -13.23 -12.48 -33.09
N TRP A 864 -12.97 -11.82 -34.22
CA TRP A 864 -12.48 -12.46 -35.45
C TRP A 864 -11.03 -12.97 -35.35
N ASP A 865 -10.27 -12.53 -34.34
CA ASP A 865 -8.91 -13.00 -34.09
C ASP A 865 -8.89 -14.32 -33.27
N VAL A 866 -10.03 -14.85 -32.81
CA VAL A 866 -10.07 -16.06 -31.95
C VAL A 866 -9.70 -17.34 -32.71
N ILE A 867 -10.29 -17.58 -33.89
CA ILE A 867 -9.99 -18.77 -34.72
C ILE A 867 -8.51 -18.77 -35.10
N GLN A 868 -8.01 -17.62 -35.56
CA GLN A 868 -6.59 -17.42 -35.86
C GLN A 868 -5.69 -17.65 -34.62
N GLY A 869 -6.17 -17.29 -33.43
CA GLY A 869 -5.50 -17.57 -32.15
C GLY A 869 -5.42 -19.06 -31.80
N PHE A 870 -6.43 -19.86 -32.15
CA PHE A 870 -6.36 -21.32 -32.06
C PHE A 870 -5.35 -21.89 -33.06
N GLU A 871 -5.49 -21.57 -34.34
CA GLU A 871 -4.60 -22.07 -35.41
C GLU A 871 -3.14 -21.75 -35.11
N PHE A 872 -2.83 -20.50 -34.72
CA PHE A 872 -1.48 -20.08 -34.33
C PHE A 872 -0.90 -20.93 -33.19
N LEU A 873 -1.66 -21.13 -32.11
CA LEU A 873 -1.18 -21.86 -30.94
C LEU A 873 -1.15 -23.37 -31.16
N MET A 874 -2.08 -23.93 -31.95
CA MET A 874 -2.10 -25.35 -32.31
C MET A 874 -0.93 -25.69 -33.23
N ALA A 875 -0.68 -24.89 -34.27
CA ALA A 875 0.50 -25.04 -35.15
C ALA A 875 1.81 -24.94 -34.36
N LYS A 876 1.94 -23.96 -33.46
CA LYS A 876 3.12 -23.85 -32.58
C LYS A 876 3.26 -25.04 -31.65
N LEU A 877 2.18 -25.56 -31.06
CA LEU A 877 2.27 -26.78 -30.27
C LEU A 877 2.61 -28.02 -31.11
N GLU A 878 2.21 -28.09 -32.38
CA GLU A 878 2.57 -29.19 -33.28
C GLU A 878 4.06 -29.18 -33.67
N GLU A 879 4.63 -28.01 -33.95
CA GLU A 879 6.09 -27.84 -34.09
C GLU A 879 6.83 -28.39 -32.85
N TYR A 880 6.33 -28.04 -31.65
CA TYR A 880 6.91 -28.52 -30.39
C TYR A 880 6.61 -29.99 -30.09
N LYS A 881 5.51 -30.58 -30.57
CA LYS A 881 5.27 -32.03 -30.50
C LYS A 881 6.29 -32.81 -31.32
N ALA A 882 6.56 -32.36 -32.55
CA ALA A 882 7.55 -32.97 -33.42
C ALA A 882 8.94 -32.89 -32.78
N PHE A 883 9.35 -31.71 -32.29
CA PHE A 883 10.59 -31.53 -31.54
C PHE A 883 10.68 -32.42 -30.29
N ALA A 884 9.59 -32.51 -29.51
CA ALA A 884 9.55 -33.31 -28.29
C ALA A 884 9.49 -34.83 -28.52
N ALA A 885 9.35 -35.30 -29.77
CA ALA A 885 9.41 -36.73 -30.09
C ALA A 885 10.84 -37.27 -30.00
N ASP A 886 11.83 -36.48 -30.43
CA ASP A 886 13.25 -36.83 -30.42
C ASP A 886 13.98 -36.38 -29.14
N TYR A 887 13.28 -35.72 -28.22
CA TYR A 887 13.87 -35.14 -27.01
C TYR A 887 14.13 -36.22 -25.92
N PRO A 888 15.33 -36.27 -25.31
CA PRO A 888 15.75 -37.36 -24.40
C PRO A 888 15.20 -37.24 -22.96
N ASP A 889 14.00 -36.66 -22.80
CA ASP A 889 13.19 -36.66 -21.58
C ASP A 889 11.70 -36.90 -21.96
N PRO A 890 11.24 -38.17 -21.97
CA PRO A 890 10.00 -38.55 -22.65
C PRO A 890 8.73 -38.50 -21.79
N GLU A 891 8.83 -38.30 -20.46
CA GLU A 891 7.70 -38.46 -19.53
C GLU A 891 6.90 -37.16 -19.29
N HIS A 892 7.53 -36.06 -18.87
CA HIS A 892 6.76 -34.85 -18.52
C HIS A 892 6.54 -33.90 -19.71
N PHE A 893 7.61 -33.44 -20.35
CA PHE A 893 7.52 -32.37 -21.36
C PHE A 893 6.66 -32.76 -22.58
N ARG A 894 6.94 -33.93 -23.16
CA ARG A 894 6.23 -34.48 -24.33
C ARG A 894 4.75 -34.79 -24.04
N ILE A 895 4.43 -35.32 -22.86
CA ILE A 895 3.03 -35.59 -22.47
C ILE A 895 2.29 -34.27 -22.24
N ASN A 896 2.89 -33.33 -21.52
CA ASN A 896 2.27 -32.03 -21.24
C ASN A 896 1.98 -31.19 -22.49
N ILE A 897 2.87 -31.18 -23.50
CA ILE A 897 2.60 -30.53 -24.80
C ILE A 897 1.36 -31.14 -25.46
N ASN A 898 1.25 -32.48 -25.44
CA ASN A 898 0.09 -33.17 -25.98
C ASN A 898 -1.20 -32.85 -25.19
N LEU A 899 -1.15 -32.76 -23.86
CA LEU A 899 -2.29 -32.40 -23.02
C LEU A 899 -2.74 -30.95 -23.25
N GLY A 900 -1.81 -30.00 -23.39
CA GLY A 900 -2.13 -28.62 -23.78
C GLY A 900 -2.81 -28.55 -25.15
N TRP A 901 -2.24 -29.21 -26.16
CA TRP A 901 -2.84 -29.26 -27.50
C TRP A 901 -4.23 -29.93 -27.47
N GLN A 902 -4.40 -31.04 -26.73
CA GLN A 902 -5.70 -31.70 -26.58
C GLN A 902 -6.73 -30.78 -25.92
N LYS A 903 -6.31 -29.94 -24.96
CA LYS A 903 -7.19 -28.96 -24.33
C LYS A 903 -7.59 -27.85 -25.31
N LEU A 904 -6.67 -27.32 -26.13
CA LEU A 904 -7.02 -26.40 -27.22
C LEU A 904 -7.99 -27.06 -28.21
N ASN A 905 -7.65 -28.24 -28.74
CA ASN A 905 -8.46 -28.96 -29.72
C ASN A 905 -9.88 -29.27 -29.21
N LYS A 906 -10.04 -29.61 -27.91
CA LYS A 906 -11.35 -29.76 -27.27
C LYS A 906 -12.18 -28.48 -27.40
N TYR A 907 -11.60 -27.32 -27.10
CA TYR A 907 -12.34 -26.05 -27.19
C TYR A 907 -12.47 -25.53 -28.62
N TYR A 908 -11.60 -25.95 -29.54
CA TYR A 908 -11.71 -25.65 -30.96
C TYR A 908 -12.93 -26.35 -31.58
N THR A 909 -13.15 -27.62 -31.25
CA THR A 909 -14.37 -28.37 -31.63
C THR A 909 -15.64 -27.90 -30.91
N ILE A 910 -15.53 -27.11 -29.84
CA ILE A 910 -16.70 -26.48 -29.18
C ILE A 910 -17.12 -25.17 -29.90
N LEU A 911 -16.29 -24.61 -30.80
CA LEU A 911 -16.68 -23.42 -31.55
C LEU A 911 -17.90 -23.67 -32.46
N ASP A 912 -18.09 -24.92 -32.92
CA ASP A 912 -19.26 -25.39 -33.67
C ASP A 912 -20.59 -25.26 -32.90
N GLU A 913 -20.59 -25.05 -31.58
CA GLU A 913 -21.82 -24.80 -30.82
C GLU A 913 -22.43 -23.41 -31.08
N THR A 914 -21.68 -22.46 -31.64
CA THR A 914 -22.12 -21.05 -31.76
C THR A 914 -21.61 -20.34 -33.03
N PRO A 915 -22.48 -19.61 -33.77
CA PRO A 915 -22.08 -18.93 -35.00
C PRO A 915 -21.12 -17.74 -34.79
N ILE A 916 -20.90 -17.30 -33.54
CA ILE A 916 -20.12 -16.11 -33.17
C ILE A 916 -18.81 -16.00 -33.96
N TYR A 917 -18.02 -17.06 -33.93
CA TYR A 917 -16.65 -17.05 -34.44
C TYR A 917 -16.60 -17.09 -35.97
N TYR A 918 -17.47 -17.89 -36.59
CA TYR A 918 -17.54 -18.04 -38.04
C TYR A 918 -18.14 -16.81 -38.72
N VAL A 919 -19.22 -16.25 -38.18
CA VAL A 919 -19.82 -15.00 -38.69
C VAL A 919 -18.83 -13.84 -38.59
N ALA A 920 -18.15 -13.67 -37.46
CA ALA A 920 -17.21 -12.57 -37.26
C ALA A 920 -16.04 -12.60 -38.25
N LEU A 921 -15.50 -13.79 -38.57
CA LEU A 921 -14.39 -13.95 -39.51
C LEU A 921 -14.86 -13.91 -40.97
N ALA A 922 -16.00 -14.54 -41.30
CA ALA A 922 -16.59 -14.53 -42.65
C ALA A 922 -17.09 -13.15 -43.10
N LEU A 923 -17.49 -12.29 -42.16
CA LEU A 923 -17.85 -10.89 -42.42
C LEU A 923 -16.66 -9.92 -42.29
N HIS A 924 -15.44 -10.41 -42.05
CA HIS A 924 -14.24 -9.57 -42.07
C HIS A 924 -13.73 -9.39 -43.52
N PRO A 925 -13.64 -8.16 -44.07
CA PRO A 925 -13.37 -7.95 -45.50
C PRO A 925 -12.04 -8.52 -46.01
N ALA A 926 -11.01 -8.54 -45.17
CA ALA A 926 -9.67 -9.06 -45.52
C ALA A 926 -9.52 -10.59 -45.42
N TYR A 927 -10.55 -11.30 -44.95
CA TYR A 927 -10.51 -12.76 -44.75
C TYR A 927 -11.62 -13.45 -45.55
N ARG A 928 -12.89 -13.08 -45.30
CA ARG A 928 -14.10 -13.66 -45.92
C ARG A 928 -14.05 -15.20 -45.93
N TRP A 929 -14.72 -15.84 -46.90
CA TRP A 929 -14.62 -17.29 -47.10
C TRP A 929 -13.25 -17.75 -47.63
N GLY A 930 -12.48 -16.88 -48.28
CA GLY A 930 -11.16 -17.21 -48.81
C GLY A 930 -10.18 -17.70 -47.75
N TRP A 931 -10.21 -17.08 -46.57
CA TRP A 931 -9.41 -17.53 -45.42
C TRP A 931 -9.70 -18.99 -45.03
N PHE A 932 -10.99 -19.35 -44.92
CA PHE A 932 -11.40 -20.71 -44.55
C PHE A 932 -11.06 -21.72 -45.65
N GLU A 933 -11.22 -21.35 -46.92
CA GLU A 933 -10.91 -22.22 -48.06
C GLU A 933 -9.40 -22.49 -48.19
N GLU A 934 -8.55 -21.55 -47.78
CA GLU A 934 -7.11 -21.72 -47.69
C GLU A 934 -6.67 -22.54 -46.46
N HIS A 935 -7.10 -22.14 -45.26
CA HIS A 935 -6.61 -22.73 -44.00
C HIS A 935 -7.26 -24.08 -43.69
N TRP A 936 -8.55 -24.26 -44.02
CA TRP A 936 -9.30 -25.52 -43.83
C TRP A 936 -9.49 -26.30 -45.12
N GLY A 937 -8.69 -26.07 -46.17
CA GLY A 937 -8.81 -26.79 -47.46
C GLY A 937 -8.69 -28.32 -47.37
N LYS A 938 -8.20 -28.87 -46.24
CA LYS A 938 -8.17 -30.31 -45.92
C LYS A 938 -9.44 -30.83 -45.24
N HIS A 939 -10.31 -29.94 -44.75
CA HIS A 939 -11.52 -30.22 -43.97
C HIS A 939 -12.74 -29.53 -44.60
N PRO A 940 -13.18 -29.94 -45.80
CA PRO A 940 -14.30 -29.32 -46.49
C PRO A 940 -15.60 -29.36 -45.68
N ASP A 941 -15.77 -30.39 -44.84
CA ASP A 941 -16.92 -30.54 -43.95
C ASP A 941 -17.02 -29.40 -42.92
N TRP A 942 -15.88 -28.90 -42.41
CA TRP A 942 -15.84 -27.76 -41.48
C TRP A 942 -16.25 -26.46 -42.17
N ILE A 943 -15.80 -26.27 -43.43
CA ILE A 943 -16.20 -25.13 -44.25
C ILE A 943 -17.71 -25.17 -44.54
N ALA A 944 -18.26 -26.37 -44.80
CA ALA A 944 -19.70 -26.56 -45.01
C ALA A 944 -20.51 -26.20 -43.75
N THR A 945 -20.14 -26.75 -42.58
CA THR A 945 -20.76 -26.42 -41.28
C THR A 945 -20.72 -24.92 -40.99
N ALA A 946 -19.55 -24.28 -41.16
CA ALA A 946 -19.41 -22.84 -40.95
C ALA A 946 -20.30 -22.03 -41.92
N LYS A 947 -20.37 -22.41 -43.20
CA LYS A 947 -21.25 -21.76 -44.19
C LYS A 947 -22.73 -21.93 -43.84
N GLU A 948 -23.15 -23.12 -43.39
CA GLU A 948 -24.51 -23.38 -42.94
C GLU A 948 -24.89 -22.50 -41.74
N MET A 949 -24.04 -22.42 -40.71
CA MET A 949 -24.29 -21.59 -39.53
C MET A 949 -24.36 -20.09 -39.84
N VAL A 950 -23.50 -19.59 -40.74
CA VAL A 950 -23.53 -18.17 -41.15
C VAL A 950 -24.79 -17.87 -41.98
N GLN A 951 -25.21 -18.79 -42.86
CA GLN A 951 -26.43 -18.64 -43.65
C GLN A 951 -27.69 -18.74 -42.76
N GLU A 952 -27.72 -19.65 -41.77
CA GLU A 952 -28.83 -19.78 -40.83
C GLU A 952 -29.11 -18.44 -40.11
N VAL A 953 -28.06 -17.80 -39.57
CA VAL A 953 -28.18 -16.51 -38.89
C VAL A 953 -28.63 -15.40 -39.85
N TRP A 954 -28.09 -15.36 -41.08
CA TRP A 954 -28.51 -14.38 -42.07
C TRP A 954 -30.01 -14.52 -42.38
N GLU A 955 -30.46 -15.71 -42.75
CA GLU A 955 -31.83 -16.00 -43.16
C GLU A 955 -32.85 -15.78 -42.02
N THR A 956 -32.53 -16.21 -40.79
CA THR A 956 -33.48 -16.18 -39.67
C THR A 956 -33.52 -14.85 -38.93
N GLU A 957 -32.39 -14.13 -38.80
CA GLU A 957 -32.31 -12.94 -37.93
C GLU A 957 -32.18 -11.61 -38.68
N TYR A 958 -31.51 -11.57 -39.84
CA TYR A 958 -31.09 -10.30 -40.46
C TYR A 958 -31.66 -10.02 -41.84
N ARG A 959 -31.91 -11.04 -42.67
CA ARG A 959 -32.34 -10.90 -44.07
C ARG A 959 -33.61 -10.06 -44.23
N ASN A 960 -34.55 -10.20 -43.30
CA ASN A 960 -35.83 -9.48 -43.30
C ASN A 960 -35.92 -8.37 -42.24
N LEU A 961 -34.80 -8.00 -41.61
CA LEU A 961 -34.76 -7.00 -40.55
C LEU A 961 -35.05 -5.58 -41.09
N GLU A 962 -35.95 -4.85 -40.44
CA GLU A 962 -36.19 -3.44 -40.72
C GLU A 962 -35.05 -2.58 -40.15
N VAL A 963 -34.28 -1.93 -41.03
CA VAL A 963 -33.12 -1.11 -40.64
C VAL A 963 -33.37 0.37 -40.95
N VAL A 964 -33.30 1.21 -39.92
CA VAL A 964 -33.33 2.67 -40.08
C VAL A 964 -31.96 3.17 -40.55
N LEU A 965 -31.96 3.92 -41.65
CA LEU A 965 -30.77 4.59 -42.19
C LEU A 965 -30.59 5.96 -41.54
N SER A 966 -29.51 6.13 -40.77
CA SER A 966 -29.08 7.41 -40.20
C SER A 966 -27.88 7.97 -40.98
N PRO A 967 -27.87 9.25 -41.39
CA PRO A 967 -26.77 9.82 -42.17
C PRO A 967 -25.55 10.10 -41.29
N GLY A 968 -24.52 9.24 -41.38
CA GLY A 968 -23.23 9.42 -40.71
C GLY A 968 -22.23 10.21 -41.55
N ASN A 969 -21.92 11.45 -41.15
CA ASN A 969 -20.95 12.33 -41.82
C ASN A 969 -19.64 12.49 -41.00
N GLU A 970 -18.85 11.43 -40.83
CA GLU A 970 -17.43 11.56 -40.43
C GLU A 970 -16.54 10.60 -41.23
N PRO A 971 -15.53 11.08 -41.98
CA PRO A 971 -14.61 10.20 -42.71
C PRO A 971 -13.61 9.52 -41.75
N VAL A 972 -13.63 8.19 -41.68
CA VAL A 972 -12.69 7.43 -40.85
C VAL A 972 -11.29 7.42 -41.48
N ALA A 973 -10.26 7.60 -40.64
CA ALA A 973 -8.90 7.84 -41.08
C ALA A 973 -8.23 6.60 -41.70
N LYS A 974 -7.98 6.62 -43.01
CA LYS A 974 -7.19 5.57 -43.69
C LYS A 974 -5.69 5.71 -43.39
N ARG A 975 -5.04 4.55 -43.20
CA ARG A 975 -3.58 4.24 -43.21
C ARG A 975 -2.78 4.37 -41.89
N ARG A 976 -2.11 3.27 -41.49
CA ARG A 976 -0.74 3.20 -40.90
C ARG A 976 -0.22 1.73 -40.79
N ARG A 977 1.10 1.52 -41.02
CA ARG A 977 1.91 0.29 -40.82
C ARG A 977 2.59 0.33 -39.41
N LYS A 978 3.22 -0.69 -38.80
CA LYS A 978 3.51 -2.14 -39.06
C LYS A 978 3.59 -2.84 -37.66
N TYR A 979 3.48 -4.18 -37.60
CA TYR A 979 3.23 -4.98 -36.37
C TYR A 979 4.36 -5.02 -35.33
N GLN A 980 4.04 -5.49 -34.11
CA GLN A 980 5.00 -5.55 -33.00
C GLN A 980 5.05 -6.89 -32.24
N ASN A 981 4.26 -7.91 -32.60
CA ASN A 981 4.38 -9.25 -32.00
C ASN A 981 4.08 -10.39 -32.98
N ALA A 982 4.50 -11.62 -32.64
CA ALA A 982 4.44 -12.80 -33.52
C ALA A 982 3.01 -13.27 -33.86
N PHE A 983 2.02 -13.01 -33.00
CA PHE A 983 0.62 -13.33 -33.28
C PHE A 983 0.00 -12.28 -34.22
N GLU A 984 0.25 -10.99 -33.98
CA GLU A 984 -0.08 -9.91 -34.93
C GLU A 984 0.55 -10.17 -36.31
N GLU A 985 1.78 -10.68 -36.36
CA GLU A 985 2.45 -11.05 -37.61
C GLU A 985 1.83 -12.28 -38.29
N TYR A 986 1.41 -13.30 -37.53
CA TYR A 986 0.71 -14.48 -38.05
C TYR A 986 -0.61 -14.10 -38.73
N CYS A 987 -1.51 -13.37 -38.05
CA CYS A 987 -2.79 -12.94 -38.62
C CYS A 987 -2.62 -12.16 -39.94
N GLU A 988 -1.50 -11.45 -40.07
CA GLU A 988 -1.19 -10.58 -41.21
C GLU A 988 -0.55 -11.35 -42.37
N GLN A 989 0.15 -12.45 -42.10
CA GLN A 989 0.55 -13.45 -43.10
C GLN A 989 -0.65 -14.28 -43.57
N SER A 990 -1.64 -14.52 -42.69
CA SER A 990 -2.88 -15.25 -42.96
C SER A 990 -3.97 -14.43 -43.69
N ARG A 991 -3.72 -13.18 -44.08
CA ARG A 991 -4.71 -12.39 -44.84
C ARG A 991 -4.91 -12.96 -46.24
N TYR A 992 -6.15 -12.96 -46.71
CA TYR A 992 -6.49 -13.56 -48.01
C TYR A 992 -5.99 -12.72 -49.19
N GLU A 993 -5.02 -13.25 -49.93
CA GLU A 993 -4.64 -12.80 -51.28
C GLU A 993 -5.06 -13.86 -52.31
N PRO A 994 -6.09 -13.62 -53.16
CA PRO A 994 -6.54 -14.62 -54.13
C PRO A 994 -5.50 -14.90 -55.21
N SER A 995 -4.72 -15.95 -55.01
CA SER A 995 -3.78 -16.46 -56.00
C SER A 995 -4.50 -17.21 -57.12
N SER A 996 -4.57 -16.57 -58.30
CA SER A 996 -4.65 -17.24 -59.60
C SER A 996 -5.92 -18.03 -59.99
N ARG A 997 -7.13 -17.49 -59.79
CA ARG A 997 -8.30 -17.89 -60.59
C ARG A 997 -9.06 -16.68 -61.18
N LEU A 998 -9.23 -16.74 -62.51
CA LEU A 998 -10.03 -15.87 -63.39
C LEU A 998 -9.42 -14.51 -63.79
N SER A 999 -8.63 -14.58 -64.88
CA SER A 999 -8.77 -13.79 -66.12
C SER A 999 -9.02 -12.28 -66.04
N THR A 1000 -8.08 -11.53 -66.60
CA THR A 1000 -8.19 -10.12 -67.02
C THR A 1000 -9.52 -9.77 -67.69
N PRO A 1001 -10.08 -8.58 -67.36
CA PRO A 1001 -10.54 -7.68 -68.40
C PRO A 1001 -9.88 -6.30 -68.32
N THR A 1002 -9.44 -5.88 -69.50
CA THR A 1002 -8.90 -4.58 -69.92
C THR A 1002 -9.49 -3.34 -69.25
N THR A 1003 -8.60 -2.44 -68.85
CA THR A 1003 -8.78 -1.03 -68.49
C THR A 1003 -9.82 -0.27 -69.34
N THR A 1004 -10.86 0.31 -68.72
CA THR A 1004 -11.46 1.62 -69.11
C THR A 1004 -12.29 2.19 -67.94
N PRO A 1005 -12.10 3.46 -67.51
CA PRO A 1005 -12.90 4.06 -66.44
C PRO A 1005 -14.24 4.63 -66.94
N ALA A 1006 -15.34 3.88 -66.79
CA ALA A 1006 -16.68 4.29 -67.22
C ALA A 1006 -17.43 5.13 -66.17
N ARG A 1007 -17.25 6.45 -66.20
CA ARG A 1007 -18.00 7.44 -65.40
C ARG A 1007 -19.23 7.94 -66.18
N MET A 1008 -20.35 7.20 -66.25
CA MET A 1008 -21.69 7.79 -66.42
C MET A 1008 -22.90 6.82 -66.39
N ARG A 1009 -24.02 7.35 -65.87
CA ARG A 1009 -25.46 7.07 -66.17
C ARG A 1009 -26.13 5.79 -65.64
N SER A 1010 -26.95 6.00 -64.60
CA SER A 1010 -28.42 5.91 -64.59
C SER A 1010 -29.15 5.04 -65.64
N SER A 1011 -30.23 4.40 -65.16
CA SER A 1011 -31.33 3.69 -65.86
C SER A 1011 -31.10 2.21 -66.21
N ALA A 1012 -31.55 1.35 -65.30
CA ALA A 1012 -32.03 -0.02 -65.55
C ALA A 1012 -33.17 -0.32 -64.57
N THR A 1013 -34.08 -1.21 -64.97
CA THR A 1013 -35.31 -1.60 -64.24
C THR A 1013 -35.04 -2.36 -62.94
N PRO A 1014 -36.02 -2.45 -62.01
CA PRO A 1014 -35.85 -3.18 -60.76
C PRO A 1014 -35.80 -4.69 -61.02
N GLU A 1015 -34.59 -5.23 -61.17
CA GLU A 1015 -34.35 -6.65 -60.84
C GLU A 1015 -34.75 -6.89 -59.37
N SER A 1016 -35.22 -8.11 -59.08
CA SER A 1016 -35.49 -8.56 -57.71
C SER A 1016 -34.34 -8.15 -56.77
N PRO A 1017 -34.61 -7.63 -55.55
CA PRO A 1017 -33.54 -7.24 -54.64
C PRO A 1017 -32.61 -8.43 -54.45
N ARG A 1018 -31.38 -8.33 -54.98
CA ARG A 1018 -30.37 -9.35 -54.81
C ARG A 1018 -30.05 -9.44 -53.32
N ASP A 1019 -29.84 -10.66 -52.86
CA ASP A 1019 -29.53 -10.89 -51.46
C ASP A 1019 -28.27 -10.12 -51.05
N GLU A 1020 -28.35 -9.29 -50.00
CA GLU A 1020 -27.24 -8.41 -49.61
C GLU A 1020 -25.97 -9.21 -49.28
N TYR A 1021 -26.11 -10.41 -48.70
CA TYR A 1021 -24.99 -11.28 -48.33
C TYR A 1021 -24.30 -11.86 -49.56
N GLU A 1022 -25.05 -12.44 -50.49
CA GLU A 1022 -24.49 -12.94 -51.75
C GLU A 1022 -23.84 -11.83 -52.57
N ALA A 1023 -24.51 -10.67 -52.67
CA ALA A 1023 -24.03 -9.52 -53.42
C ALA A 1023 -22.71 -8.98 -52.85
N TRP A 1024 -22.59 -8.86 -51.51
CA TRP A 1024 -21.36 -8.44 -50.87
C TRP A 1024 -20.23 -9.46 -51.05
N GLN A 1025 -20.50 -10.75 -50.87
CA GLN A 1025 -19.48 -11.80 -51.03
C GLN A 1025 -18.89 -11.80 -52.46
N GLN A 1026 -19.73 -11.56 -53.47
CA GLN A 1026 -19.31 -11.41 -54.87
C GLN A 1026 -18.60 -10.07 -55.17
N SER A 1027 -18.74 -9.04 -54.34
CA SER A 1027 -18.18 -7.71 -54.55
C SER A 1027 -16.75 -7.52 -53.98
N TRP A 1028 -15.96 -8.57 -53.83
CA TRP A 1028 -14.58 -8.49 -53.32
C TRP A 1028 -13.68 -7.68 -54.26
N VAL A 1029 -12.80 -6.85 -53.68
CA VAL A 1029 -11.77 -6.10 -54.40
C VAL A 1029 -10.40 -6.23 -53.73
N PRO A 1030 -9.26 -6.15 -54.46
CA PRO A 1030 -7.92 -6.30 -53.89
C PRO A 1030 -7.57 -5.35 -52.74
N THR A 1031 -8.23 -4.19 -52.66
CA THR A 1031 -8.05 -3.25 -51.54
C THR A 1031 -8.69 -3.72 -50.23
N ASP A 1032 -9.54 -4.76 -50.26
CA ASP A 1032 -10.18 -5.27 -49.05
C ASP A 1032 -9.20 -6.03 -48.14
N THR A 1033 -8.17 -6.67 -48.72
CA THR A 1033 -7.09 -7.34 -47.97
C THR A 1033 -6.33 -6.37 -47.06
N ASP A 1034 -6.24 -5.09 -47.42
CA ASP A 1034 -5.62 -4.03 -46.61
C ASP A 1034 -6.50 -3.52 -45.45
N ILE A 1035 -7.76 -3.98 -45.32
CA ILE A 1035 -8.69 -3.50 -44.28
C ILE A 1035 -8.31 -4.06 -42.90
N ARG A 1036 -8.07 -3.14 -41.96
CA ARG A 1036 -7.68 -3.44 -40.57
C ARG A 1036 -8.79 -3.19 -39.56
N ASP A 1037 -9.79 -2.44 -39.96
CA ASP A 1037 -10.90 -2.01 -39.15
C ASP A 1037 -12.19 -2.43 -39.86
N PRO A 1038 -12.69 -3.66 -39.61
CA PRO A 1038 -13.90 -4.14 -40.25
C PRO A 1038 -15.13 -3.36 -39.76
N ILE A 1039 -15.10 -2.82 -38.53
CA ILE A 1039 -16.18 -2.03 -37.96
C ILE A 1039 -16.34 -0.72 -38.77
N ALA A 1040 -15.25 0.01 -39.02
CA ALA A 1040 -15.29 1.20 -39.88
C ALA A 1040 -15.71 0.86 -41.33
N TYR A 1041 -15.24 -0.26 -41.89
CA TYR A 1041 -15.69 -0.68 -43.22
C TYR A 1041 -17.21 -0.90 -43.29
N TRP A 1042 -17.80 -1.57 -42.30
CA TRP A 1042 -19.24 -1.82 -42.30
C TRP A 1042 -20.06 -0.56 -42.02
N GLN A 1043 -19.49 0.43 -41.32
CA GLN A 1043 -20.08 1.77 -41.20
C GLN A 1043 -20.08 2.49 -42.56
N ASP A 1044 -18.96 2.53 -43.27
CA ASP A 1044 -18.83 3.14 -44.60
C ASP A 1044 -19.79 2.49 -45.63
N ASN A 1045 -19.99 1.16 -45.55
CA ASN A 1045 -20.83 0.40 -46.48
C ASN A 1045 -22.31 0.26 -46.05
N ARG A 1046 -22.73 0.83 -44.91
CA ARG A 1046 -24.10 0.71 -44.38
C ARG A 1046 -25.18 1.22 -45.33
N ALA A 1047 -24.87 2.20 -46.17
CA ALA A 1047 -25.81 2.71 -47.17
C ALA A 1047 -26.02 1.73 -48.35
N GLN A 1048 -25.06 0.86 -48.63
CA GLN A 1048 -25.10 -0.13 -49.71
C GLN A 1048 -25.66 -1.48 -49.25
N TYR A 1049 -25.34 -1.88 -48.02
CA TYR A 1049 -25.78 -3.15 -47.42
C TYR A 1049 -26.37 -2.92 -46.01
N PRO A 1050 -27.60 -2.38 -45.89
CA PRO A 1050 -28.16 -1.96 -44.61
C PRO A 1050 -28.35 -3.09 -43.58
N ARG A 1051 -28.75 -4.29 -44.02
CA ARG A 1051 -29.01 -5.44 -43.14
C ARG A 1051 -27.75 -6.26 -42.89
N LEU A 1052 -26.88 -6.36 -43.90
CA LEU A 1052 -25.62 -7.09 -43.74
C LEU A 1052 -24.60 -6.32 -42.91
N SER A 1053 -24.45 -5.01 -43.13
CA SER A 1053 -23.64 -4.16 -42.23
C SER A 1053 -24.14 -4.24 -40.80
N ARG A 1054 -25.46 -4.39 -40.62
CA ARG A 1054 -26.10 -4.55 -39.34
C ARG A 1054 -25.72 -5.87 -38.65
N MET A 1055 -25.81 -7.00 -39.35
CA MET A 1055 -25.32 -8.31 -38.88
C MET A 1055 -23.83 -8.25 -38.51
N ALA A 1056 -23.00 -7.72 -39.41
CA ALA A 1056 -21.57 -7.61 -39.18
C ALA A 1056 -21.25 -6.77 -37.94
N LEU A 1057 -21.89 -5.61 -37.79
CA LEU A 1057 -21.65 -4.71 -36.66
C LEU A 1057 -22.02 -5.33 -35.31
N ASP A 1058 -23.12 -6.08 -35.22
CA ASP A 1058 -23.47 -6.81 -33.99
C ASP A 1058 -22.37 -7.84 -33.66
N PHE A 1059 -22.06 -8.75 -34.60
CA PHE A 1059 -21.08 -9.83 -34.36
C PHE A 1059 -19.67 -9.31 -34.07
N LEU A 1060 -19.18 -8.32 -34.83
CA LEU A 1060 -17.83 -7.77 -34.67
C LEU A 1060 -17.63 -7.04 -33.33
N THR A 1061 -18.70 -6.71 -32.59
CA THR A 1061 -18.60 -6.12 -31.23
C THR A 1061 -18.71 -7.10 -30.07
N ILE A 1062 -18.94 -8.39 -30.36
CA ILE A 1062 -18.83 -9.46 -29.35
C ILE A 1062 -17.40 -9.49 -28.80
N GLN A 1063 -17.26 -9.70 -27.49
CA GLN A 1063 -15.95 -9.78 -26.85
C GLN A 1063 -15.45 -11.23 -26.83
N PRO A 1064 -14.17 -11.50 -27.16
CA PRO A 1064 -13.60 -12.85 -27.11
C PRO A 1064 -13.30 -13.33 -25.68
N MET A 1065 -13.29 -12.43 -24.70
CA MET A 1065 -12.90 -12.71 -23.31
C MET A 1065 -13.79 -11.97 -22.30
N SER A 1066 -14.13 -12.63 -21.20
CA SER A 1066 -14.80 -12.05 -20.02
C SER A 1066 -13.87 -11.19 -19.13
N ALA A 1067 -12.72 -10.76 -19.67
CA ALA A 1067 -11.65 -10.07 -18.92
C ALA A 1067 -12.06 -8.73 -18.28
N GLU A 1068 -13.16 -8.14 -18.74
CA GLU A 1068 -13.73 -6.95 -18.10
C GLU A 1068 -14.32 -7.25 -16.72
N CYS A 1069 -14.86 -8.44 -16.49
CA CYS A 1069 -15.30 -8.86 -15.16
C CYS A 1069 -14.09 -9.02 -14.22
N GLU A 1070 -12.97 -9.57 -14.67
CA GLU A 1070 -11.72 -9.60 -13.90
C GLU A 1070 -11.19 -8.19 -13.57
N ARG A 1071 -11.28 -7.24 -14.52
CA ARG A 1071 -10.91 -5.83 -14.32
C ARG A 1071 -11.83 -5.15 -13.31
N LEU A 1072 -13.13 -5.45 -13.37
CA LEU A 1072 -14.14 -5.00 -12.41
C LEU A 1072 -13.83 -5.51 -11.00
N PHE A 1073 -13.51 -6.80 -10.83
CA PHE A 1073 -13.14 -7.36 -9.53
C PHE A 1073 -11.80 -6.85 -9.00
N SER A 1074 -10.82 -6.62 -9.88
CA SER A 1074 -9.56 -5.96 -9.53
C SER A 1074 -9.77 -4.52 -9.02
N ALA A 1075 -10.81 -3.84 -9.51
CA ALA A 1075 -11.24 -2.55 -8.97
C ALA A 1075 -12.04 -2.70 -7.67
N ALA A 1076 -12.93 -3.69 -7.57
CA ALA A 1076 -13.73 -4.01 -6.40
C ALA A 1076 -12.86 -4.35 -5.17
N GLY A 1077 -11.75 -5.07 -5.35
CA GLY A 1077 -10.77 -5.34 -4.30
C GLY A 1077 -10.13 -4.08 -3.66
N ARG A 1078 -10.19 -2.92 -4.33
CA ARG A 1078 -9.78 -1.63 -3.74
C ARG A 1078 -10.87 -0.97 -2.89
N LEU A 1079 -12.14 -1.32 -3.13
CA LEU A 1079 -13.26 -0.96 -2.26
C LEU A 1079 -13.34 -1.90 -1.06
N VAL A 1080 -13.14 -3.21 -1.27
CA VAL A 1080 -13.20 -4.26 -0.24
C VAL A 1080 -11.82 -4.50 0.37
N THR A 1081 -11.39 -3.58 1.23
CA THR A 1081 -10.14 -3.67 2.01
C THR A 1081 -10.42 -3.95 3.48
N PRO A 1082 -9.45 -4.42 4.29
CA PRO A 1082 -9.66 -4.62 5.74
C PRO A 1082 -10.16 -3.37 6.48
N LEU A 1083 -9.75 -2.19 6.02
CA LEU A 1083 -10.19 -0.87 6.53
C LEU A 1083 -11.60 -0.46 6.06
N ARG A 1084 -12.25 -1.23 5.17
CA ARG A 1084 -13.59 -0.97 4.62
C ARG A 1084 -14.51 -2.20 4.68
N SER A 1085 -14.29 -3.06 5.66
CA SER A 1085 -15.03 -4.31 5.88
C SER A 1085 -16.52 -4.15 6.19
N ARG A 1086 -17.00 -2.91 6.40
CA ARG A 1086 -18.38 -2.55 6.76
C ARG A 1086 -19.24 -1.97 5.62
N LEU A 1087 -18.74 -1.93 4.38
CA LEU A 1087 -19.58 -1.53 3.24
C LEU A 1087 -20.50 -2.69 2.84
N GLU A 1088 -21.81 -2.41 2.77
CA GLU A 1088 -22.81 -3.31 2.21
C GLU A 1088 -22.59 -3.53 0.71
N VAL A 1089 -22.95 -4.72 0.22
CA VAL A 1089 -22.68 -5.14 -1.17
C VAL A 1089 -23.35 -4.22 -2.18
N ASP A 1090 -24.61 -3.83 -1.97
CA ASP A 1090 -25.35 -2.94 -2.87
C ASP A 1090 -24.59 -1.62 -3.10
N ILE A 1091 -23.97 -1.08 -2.06
CA ILE A 1091 -23.18 0.15 -2.13
C ILE A 1091 -21.88 -0.08 -2.91
N ILE A 1092 -21.23 -1.23 -2.75
CA ILE A 1092 -20.06 -1.63 -3.55
C ILE A 1092 -20.46 -1.74 -5.02
N GLY A 1093 -21.58 -2.39 -5.32
CA GLY A 1093 -22.12 -2.52 -6.67
C GLY A 1093 -22.46 -1.18 -7.31
N MET A 1094 -23.25 -0.34 -6.63
CA MET A 1094 -23.61 1.01 -7.09
C MET A 1094 -22.37 1.88 -7.36
N CYS A 1095 -21.34 1.82 -6.50
CA CYS A 1095 -20.07 2.51 -6.76
C CYS A 1095 -19.40 2.06 -8.06
N LEU A 1096 -19.30 0.75 -8.28
CA LEU A 1096 -18.65 0.18 -9.46
C LEU A 1096 -19.45 0.47 -10.74
N VAL A 1097 -20.78 0.44 -10.65
CA VAL A 1097 -21.68 0.76 -11.76
C VAL A 1097 -21.61 2.24 -12.12
N LEU A 1098 -21.75 3.16 -11.16
CA LEU A 1098 -21.61 4.61 -11.41
C LEU A 1098 -20.23 4.95 -12.00
N ARG A 1099 -19.16 4.37 -11.44
CA ARG A 1099 -17.80 4.51 -11.97
C ARG A 1099 -17.71 4.08 -13.43
N SER A 1100 -18.38 3.00 -13.80
CA SER A 1100 -18.42 2.53 -15.19
C SER A 1100 -19.17 3.50 -16.10
N TRP A 1101 -20.30 4.07 -15.66
CA TRP A 1101 -21.08 5.03 -16.46
C TRP A 1101 -20.35 6.35 -16.69
N ILE A 1102 -19.61 6.84 -15.69
CA ILE A 1102 -18.71 8.01 -15.81
C ILE A 1102 -17.59 7.71 -16.81
N GLN A 1103 -16.88 6.59 -16.65
CA GLN A 1103 -15.76 6.22 -17.54
C GLN A 1103 -16.22 5.97 -18.99
N ALA A 1104 -17.42 5.43 -19.19
CA ALA A 1104 -18.03 5.27 -20.50
C ALA A 1104 -18.52 6.61 -21.11
N LYS A 1105 -18.58 7.69 -20.33
CA LYS A 1105 -19.14 9.01 -20.69
C LYS A 1105 -20.59 8.93 -21.17
N ILE A 1106 -21.39 8.07 -20.52
CA ILE A 1106 -22.86 8.05 -20.68
C ILE A 1106 -23.47 9.12 -19.77
N ILE A 1107 -22.87 9.32 -18.60
CA ILE A 1107 -23.16 10.45 -17.72
C ILE A 1107 -21.98 11.42 -17.76
N ASP A 1108 -22.28 12.70 -17.96
CA ASP A 1108 -21.30 13.78 -18.11
C ASP A 1108 -20.69 14.24 -16.76
N GLY A 1109 -21.20 13.65 -15.68
CA GLY A 1109 -20.84 13.83 -14.27
C GLY A 1109 -21.96 13.28 -13.39
N LEU A 1110 -21.80 13.37 -12.07
CA LEU A 1110 -22.88 13.06 -11.12
C LEU A 1110 -23.80 14.30 -10.99
N ASP A 1111 -24.80 14.41 -11.88
CA ASP A 1111 -25.52 15.67 -12.13
C ASP A 1111 -26.55 16.07 -11.04
N PRO A 1112 -27.00 17.35 -10.98
CA PRO A 1112 -27.47 17.95 -9.73
C PRO A 1112 -28.93 17.64 -9.38
N LEU A 1113 -29.15 17.21 -8.14
CA LEU A 1113 -30.45 17.10 -7.44
C LEU A 1113 -31.17 18.46 -7.20
N PHE A 1114 -31.08 19.42 -8.13
CA PHE A 1114 -31.50 20.81 -7.89
C PHE A 1114 -32.00 21.56 -9.13
N VAL A 1115 -33.09 21.10 -9.74
CA VAL A 1115 -33.99 21.98 -10.50
C VAL A 1115 -35.40 21.84 -9.91
N PRO A 1116 -35.90 22.82 -9.14
CA PRO A 1116 -37.34 22.99 -8.97
C PRO A 1116 -37.96 23.23 -10.34
N THR A 1117 -39.03 22.51 -10.63
CA THR A 1117 -39.74 22.58 -11.91
C THR A 1117 -40.22 24.01 -12.20
N GLN A 1118 -40.13 24.41 -13.46
CA GLN A 1118 -40.65 25.67 -14.04
C GLN A 1118 -39.88 26.97 -13.70
N ILE A 1119 -39.27 27.57 -14.74
CA ILE A 1119 -39.60 28.91 -15.25
C ILE A 1119 -39.10 28.97 -16.71
N LYS A 1120 -39.99 29.30 -17.66
CA LYS A 1120 -39.61 29.69 -19.03
C LYS A 1120 -39.14 31.14 -19.01
N VAL A 1121 -38.00 31.46 -19.60
CA VAL A 1121 -37.69 32.82 -20.09
C VAL A 1121 -37.03 32.70 -21.47
N GLU A 1122 -37.39 33.63 -22.35
CA GLU A 1122 -37.10 33.62 -23.78
C GLU A 1122 -35.69 34.14 -24.13
N SER A 1123 -35.31 33.92 -25.39
CA SER A 1123 -34.02 34.27 -25.98
C SER A 1123 -33.70 35.77 -26.01
N SER A 1124 -32.43 36.13 -25.77
CA SER A 1124 -31.87 37.43 -26.15
C SER A 1124 -30.46 37.29 -26.73
N ALA A 1125 -30.35 37.41 -28.05
CA ALA A 1125 -29.16 37.05 -28.83
C ALA A 1125 -28.12 38.17 -28.93
N ARG A 1126 -27.61 38.71 -27.80
CA ARG A 1126 -26.63 39.81 -27.80
C ARG A 1126 -25.31 39.59 -27.05
N SER A 1127 -25.08 38.44 -26.41
CA SER A 1127 -23.81 38.15 -25.70
C SER A 1127 -22.81 37.24 -26.44
N GLU A 1128 -23.19 36.62 -27.57
CA GLU A 1128 -22.31 35.66 -28.27
C GLU A 1128 -21.11 36.28 -29.00
N ALA A 1129 -21.16 37.57 -29.35
CA ALA A 1129 -20.08 38.22 -30.10
C ALA A 1129 -18.81 38.39 -29.25
N GLY A 1130 -18.92 39.00 -28.07
CA GLY A 1130 -17.77 39.25 -27.19
C GLY A 1130 -17.15 37.96 -26.60
N ALA A 1131 -17.94 36.90 -26.44
CA ALA A 1131 -17.44 35.60 -26.01
C ALA A 1131 -16.53 34.95 -27.07
N ARG A 1132 -16.86 35.10 -28.38
CA ARG A 1132 -16.04 34.55 -29.47
C ARG A 1132 -14.70 35.26 -29.64
N GLU A 1133 -14.66 36.59 -29.51
CA GLU A 1133 -13.38 37.36 -29.56
C GLU A 1133 -12.46 37.03 -28.37
N SER A 1134 -13.01 36.92 -27.16
CA SER A 1134 -12.23 36.55 -25.97
C SER A 1134 -11.64 35.13 -26.08
N MET A 1135 -12.44 34.16 -26.56
CA MET A 1135 -11.99 32.79 -26.79
C MET A 1135 -10.91 32.71 -27.88
N ALA A 1136 -11.02 33.49 -28.96
CA ALA A 1136 -10.01 33.57 -30.01
C ALA A 1136 -8.67 34.14 -29.50
N SER A 1137 -8.70 35.19 -28.67
CA SER A 1137 -7.50 35.75 -28.03
C SER A 1137 -6.82 34.78 -27.06
N PHE A 1138 -7.60 33.97 -26.35
CA PHE A 1138 -7.09 32.94 -25.44
C PHE A 1138 -6.47 31.75 -26.20
N LEU A 1139 -7.14 31.26 -27.26
CA LEU A 1139 -6.64 30.19 -28.11
C LEU A 1139 -5.42 30.60 -28.95
N GLY A 1140 -5.28 31.87 -29.31
CA GLY A 1140 -4.06 32.41 -29.93
C GLY A 1140 -2.84 32.30 -29.02
N ARG A 1141 -2.94 32.84 -27.79
CA ARG A 1141 -1.84 32.77 -26.80
C ARG A 1141 -1.50 31.36 -26.33
N ALA A 1142 -2.49 30.47 -26.24
CA ALA A 1142 -2.26 29.05 -25.96
C ALA A 1142 -1.49 28.34 -27.10
N ARG A 1143 -1.49 28.88 -28.32
CA ARG A 1143 -0.78 28.33 -29.48
C ARG A 1143 0.67 28.79 -29.55
N GLU A 1144 0.95 30.05 -29.20
CA GLU A 1144 2.32 30.59 -29.08
C GLU A 1144 3.11 29.84 -27.99
N LEU A 1145 2.51 29.65 -26.81
CA LEU A 1145 3.13 28.88 -25.71
C LEU A 1145 3.40 27.39 -26.06
N ALA A 1146 2.68 26.83 -27.04
CA ALA A 1146 2.86 25.45 -27.49
C ALA A 1146 3.92 25.28 -28.61
N GLU A 1147 4.48 26.38 -29.12
CA GLU A 1147 5.59 26.34 -30.09
C GLU A 1147 6.97 26.55 -29.43
N GLU A 1148 7.05 27.27 -28.31
CA GLU A 1148 8.31 27.39 -27.53
C GLU A 1148 8.76 26.07 -26.87
N GLU A 1149 7.82 25.17 -26.54
CA GLU A 1149 8.13 23.88 -25.90
C GLU A 1149 8.78 22.83 -26.84
N LYS A 1150 8.94 23.13 -28.14
CA LYS A 1150 9.61 22.25 -29.13
C LYS A 1150 11.13 22.47 -29.24
N GLY A 1151 11.70 23.35 -28.43
CA GLY A 1151 13.13 23.70 -28.49
C GLY A 1151 14.11 22.73 -27.81
N TRP A 1152 13.63 21.65 -27.19
CA TRP A 1152 14.45 20.73 -26.38
C TRP A 1152 14.08 19.25 -26.62
N GLU A 1153 14.59 18.67 -27.72
CA GLU A 1153 14.82 17.21 -27.89
C GLU A 1153 16.32 16.95 -28.07
#